data_AF-A0A9D8R489-F1
#
_entry.id   AF-A0A9D8R489-F1
#
_cell.length_a   1.000
_cell.length_b   1.000
_cell.length_c   1.000
_cell.angle_alpha   90.00
_cell.angle_beta   90.00
_cell.angle_gamma   90.00
#
_symmetry.space_group_name_H-M   'P 1'
#
loop_
_entity.id
_entity.type
_entity.pdbx_description
1 polymer ?
#
loop_
_entity_poly.entity_id
_entity_poly.type
_entity_poly.pdbx_seq_one_letter_code
_entity_poly.pdbx_strand_id
1 'polypeptide(L)'
;MKRQFLLLLLVLAACKPEPRSGGDFYGTLAEDGIVSEWAQGAAISVFDGNTGNSQYVYAGAPSERSGKFTVQELKASDVGMPYRYGVYPYMASTVVTGSGVVYIDLPQLQEGIPGKPGPESAVMIARSSDNNLEFKNLCGALVVRFTGAGKTLSRVTLTSLGNEILSGKGTVSFDGDGAPSAKLTSGTYSLRFKCASPVEIGSGQDIWFMVPPVTFSKGFSLKVEDGSGKDCELTVDTPVSVARGEIKRVTAGEVVYTAPDKVAVGEPLPAWQEGWLDIHSINGGRGESFYYIFPDGTTMLVDAAGAPDFEIEGSSGSGIYSRPSSQYSSGSVIINYLKHFAPQAAGGKIDYFVLSHFHSDHMGSYTSGFAAYGWKAVDRNGTITPSINLDAGGFLVNGLPEVGMSLPIIKFIDRGEWDNRASNVWASGVSRRRNYYNFLDWSVRTHGTVCEQFAVGRTDQIVLKHSASRYPQFTVRGIAANGDVWTGNGTSVNTTYLPSAADCLANVSTYDMNENVLSCVFTLSYGKFDWFAGGDIQYTDYNQYSWKDIEKPISAVVGKVEAMKACHHATNNANSAALLGALKPDNLIVGVWTKNHPTSSTLKRFFTASPNLRVFTTNMSESLKKTLTSAGYYPSRFDTTSGHIVLRVKPGGDSYYIYVLDDSDFNYRVASIHGPYECK
;
A
#
# COMPACT_ATOMS: atom_id res chain seq x y z
N MET A 1 29.30 57.47 49.31
CA MET A 1 29.64 56.25 48.54
C MET A 1 28.38 55.44 48.14
N LYS A 2 27.29 56.09 47.70
CA LYS A 2 26.01 55.46 47.27
C LYS A 2 25.32 56.18 46.09
N ARG A 3 26.08 56.93 45.28
CA ARG A 3 25.55 57.62 44.07
C ARG A 3 26.27 57.25 42.76
N GLN A 4 27.31 56.42 42.80
CA GLN A 4 28.01 55.94 41.59
C GLN A 4 27.57 54.54 41.13
N PHE A 5 26.73 53.83 41.90
CA PHE A 5 26.23 52.51 41.50
C PHE A 5 24.94 52.54 40.67
N LEU A 6 24.25 53.69 40.60
CA LEU A 6 23.01 53.82 39.83
C LEU A 6 23.24 54.29 38.37
N LEU A 7 24.46 54.77 38.05
CA LEU A 7 24.80 55.22 36.71
C LEU A 7 25.44 54.10 35.85
N LEU A 8 25.82 52.96 36.45
CA LEU A 8 26.37 51.81 35.73
C LEU A 8 25.31 50.77 35.35
N LEU A 9 24.10 50.84 35.91
CA LEU A 9 22.97 49.99 35.50
C LEU A 9 22.09 50.61 34.40
N LEU A 10 22.33 51.86 34.00
CA LEU A 10 21.59 52.54 32.93
C LEU A 10 22.33 52.65 31.60
N VAL A 11 23.53 52.06 31.48
CA VAL A 11 24.33 52.06 30.23
C VAL A 11 24.50 50.66 29.63
N LEU A 12 23.74 49.66 30.11
CA LEU A 12 23.72 48.30 29.53
C LEU A 12 22.31 47.80 29.16
N ALA A 13 21.31 48.68 29.15
CA ALA A 13 20.14 48.49 28.31
C ALA A 13 20.46 49.05 26.93
N ALA A 14 21.27 48.32 26.15
CA ALA A 14 21.32 48.54 24.72
C ALA A 14 19.88 48.52 24.21
N CYS A 15 19.41 49.62 23.61
CA CYS A 15 18.10 49.72 22.97
C CYS A 15 17.86 48.43 22.19
N LYS A 16 16.95 47.57 22.67
CA LYS A 16 16.45 46.49 21.82
C LYS A 16 15.87 47.18 20.59
N PRO A 17 16.24 46.77 19.36
CA PRO A 17 15.63 47.33 18.16
C PRO A 17 14.11 47.18 18.29
N GLU A 18 13.36 48.24 18.00
CA GLU A 18 11.90 48.11 17.84
C GLU A 18 11.60 47.37 16.53
N PRO A 19 10.50 46.58 16.45
CA PRO A 19 10.04 46.00 15.19
C PRO A 19 9.79 47.12 14.17
N ARG A 20 10.37 47.00 12.98
CA ARG A 20 10.17 47.97 11.89
C ARG A 20 9.13 47.39 10.93
N SER A 21 8.06 48.12 10.64
CA SER A 21 6.99 47.64 9.76
C SER A 21 7.10 48.21 8.35
N GLY A 22 7.06 47.30 7.35
CA GLY A 22 6.63 47.56 5.98
C GLY A 22 7.53 48.47 5.15
N GLY A 23 8.38 47.86 4.32
CA GLY A 23 9.11 48.53 3.24
C GLY A 23 9.48 47.53 2.15
N ASP A 24 9.72 48.03 0.93
CA ASP A 24 10.22 47.20 -0.15
C ASP A 24 11.66 46.75 0.12
N PHE A 25 12.00 45.55 -0.34
CA PHE A 25 13.35 44.98 -0.24
C PHE A 25 14.00 44.90 -1.62
N TYR A 26 15.32 45.02 -1.66
CA TYR A 26 16.10 44.78 -2.88
C TYR A 26 16.94 43.53 -2.68
N GLY A 27 16.67 42.49 -3.46
CA GLY A 27 17.42 41.23 -3.39
C GLY A 27 18.49 41.19 -4.47
N THR A 28 19.74 40.96 -4.10
CA THR A 28 20.87 40.80 -5.02
C THR A 28 21.46 39.40 -4.88
N LEU A 29 21.69 38.72 -6.00
CA LEU A 29 22.36 37.42 -6.03
C LEU A 29 23.88 37.61 -5.97
N ALA A 30 24.55 36.94 -5.01
CA ALA A 30 26.00 36.97 -4.89
C ALA A 30 26.70 36.51 -6.20
N GLU A 31 27.84 37.13 -6.52
CA GLU A 31 28.59 36.88 -7.77
C GLU A 31 29.02 35.42 -7.95
N ASP A 32 29.31 34.74 -6.86
CA ASP A 32 29.75 33.34 -6.80
C ASP A 32 28.59 32.33 -6.73
N GLY A 33 27.36 32.78 -6.99
CA GLY A 33 26.16 31.97 -6.80
C GLY A 33 25.81 31.01 -7.95
N ILE A 34 25.17 29.88 -7.60
CA ILE A 34 24.68 28.86 -8.55
C ILE A 34 23.49 29.39 -9.39
N VAL A 35 22.66 30.24 -8.79
CA VAL A 35 21.58 30.96 -9.47
C VAL A 35 22.14 32.28 -9.99
N SER A 36 22.04 32.50 -11.30
CA SER A 36 22.61 33.67 -11.97
C SER A 36 21.61 34.80 -12.20
N GLU A 37 20.32 34.58 -11.98
CA GLU A 37 19.26 35.55 -12.21
C GLU A 37 18.00 35.23 -11.40
N TRP A 38 17.19 36.25 -11.08
CA TRP A 38 15.89 36.05 -10.44
C TRP A 38 14.84 35.60 -11.46
N ALA A 39 14.09 34.55 -11.11
CA ALA A 39 12.93 34.12 -11.89
C ALA A 39 11.72 35.03 -11.61
N GLN A 40 10.87 35.26 -12.62
CA GLN A 40 9.60 35.93 -12.41
C GLN A 40 8.75 35.15 -11.41
N GLY A 41 8.18 35.84 -10.41
CA GLY A 41 7.39 35.19 -9.36
C GLY A 41 8.21 34.51 -8.27
N ALA A 42 9.55 34.61 -8.31
CA ALA A 42 10.41 34.19 -7.20
C ALA A 42 9.95 34.82 -5.89
N ALA A 43 9.67 33.98 -4.89
CA ALA A 43 9.26 34.43 -3.57
C ALA A 43 10.37 34.21 -2.55
N ILE A 44 10.49 35.11 -1.57
CA ILE A 44 11.42 35.03 -0.45
C ILE A 44 10.68 35.15 0.88
N SER A 45 11.22 34.49 1.90
CA SER A 45 10.89 34.74 3.30
C SER A 45 11.73 35.91 3.80
N VAL A 46 11.10 36.92 4.38
CA VAL A 46 11.77 38.07 5.00
C VAL A 46 11.38 38.15 6.47
N PHE A 47 12.40 38.24 7.32
CA PHE A 47 12.28 38.44 8.76
C PHE A 47 12.84 39.81 9.12
N ASP A 48 11.95 40.77 9.38
CA ASP A 48 12.25 42.09 9.95
C ASP A 48 11.98 42.10 11.46
N GLY A 49 12.56 41.10 12.14
CA GLY A 49 12.25 40.68 13.51
C GLY A 49 12.41 39.16 13.67
N ASN A 50 11.95 38.56 14.77
CA ASN A 50 12.12 37.13 15.04
C ASN A 50 10.88 36.25 14.78
N THR A 51 9.65 36.77 14.80
CA THR A 51 8.43 35.92 14.72
C THR A 51 7.64 36.04 13.41
N GLY A 52 7.83 37.10 12.63
CA GLY A 52 7.08 37.32 11.38
C GLY A 52 7.82 36.87 10.12
N ASN A 53 7.53 35.66 9.62
CA ASN A 53 7.97 35.21 8.28
C ASN A 53 7.10 35.84 7.18
N SER A 54 7.48 37.03 6.72
CA SER A 54 6.75 37.75 5.67
C SER A 54 7.12 37.23 4.29
N GLN A 55 6.15 37.09 3.40
CA GLN A 55 6.38 36.67 2.02
C GLN A 55 6.54 37.89 1.12
N TYR A 56 7.63 37.96 0.37
CA TYR A 56 7.84 38.95 -0.68
C TYR A 56 8.04 38.27 -2.03
N VAL A 57 7.59 38.91 -3.10
CA VAL A 57 7.66 38.40 -4.47
C VAL A 57 8.46 39.35 -5.35
N TYR A 58 9.29 38.78 -6.21
CA TYR A 58 10.13 39.52 -7.13
C TYR A 58 9.29 40.31 -8.15
N ALA A 59 9.54 41.62 -8.20
CA ALA A 59 8.85 42.59 -9.05
C ALA A 59 9.80 43.33 -10.00
N GLY A 60 11.08 42.92 -10.07
CA GLY A 60 12.04 43.42 -11.06
C GLY A 60 11.80 42.85 -12.45
N ALA A 61 12.63 43.25 -13.42
CA ALA A 61 12.54 42.67 -14.75
C ALA A 61 13.08 41.22 -14.72
N PRO A 62 12.57 40.32 -15.59
CA PRO A 62 13.12 38.99 -15.73
C PRO A 62 14.63 39.04 -16.05
N SER A 63 15.36 37.99 -15.64
CA SER A 63 16.79 37.83 -15.94
C SER A 63 17.74 38.87 -15.33
N GLU A 64 17.30 39.58 -14.30
CA GLU A 64 18.16 40.50 -13.53
C GLU A 64 18.76 39.80 -12.30
N ARG A 65 20.00 40.17 -11.96
CA ARG A 65 20.73 39.69 -10.76
C ARG A 65 20.32 40.39 -9.47
N SER A 66 19.75 41.59 -9.61
CA SER A 66 19.31 42.41 -8.50
C SER A 66 17.99 43.06 -8.86
N GLY A 67 17.08 43.15 -7.91
CA GLY A 67 15.81 43.81 -8.17
C GLY A 67 14.92 43.90 -6.94
N LYS A 68 13.80 44.59 -7.14
CA LYS A 68 12.84 44.91 -6.09
C LYS A 68 11.96 43.70 -5.78
N PHE A 69 11.76 43.45 -4.49
CA PHE A 69 10.80 42.50 -3.95
C PHE A 69 9.69 43.28 -3.24
N THR A 70 8.46 43.04 -3.66
CA THR A 70 7.26 43.65 -3.10
C THR A 70 6.56 42.70 -2.16
N VAL A 71 5.95 43.23 -1.11
CA VAL A 71 5.29 42.37 -0.13
C VAL A 71 4.03 41.72 -0.69
N GLN A 72 3.91 40.42 -0.46
CA GLN A 72 2.70 39.63 -0.74
C GLN A 72 1.94 39.35 0.56
N GLU A 73 2.65 39.04 1.65
CA GLU A 73 2.08 38.79 2.97
C GLU A 73 2.98 39.39 4.05
N LEU A 74 2.46 40.32 4.84
CA LEU A 74 3.16 40.88 6.02
C LEU A 74 2.78 40.09 7.27
N LYS A 75 3.79 39.66 8.05
CA LYS A 75 3.58 39.07 9.38
C LYS A 75 4.25 39.92 10.45
N ALA A 76 3.50 40.16 11.53
CA ALA A 76 4.00 40.92 12.68
C ALA A 76 5.16 40.20 13.36
N SER A 77 6.08 40.98 13.93
CA SER A 77 7.20 40.48 14.73
C SER A 77 7.15 41.05 16.14
N ASP A 78 7.46 40.22 17.13
CA ASP A 78 7.36 40.56 18.56
C ASP A 78 8.67 41.11 19.14
N VAL A 79 9.79 40.88 18.46
CA VAL A 79 11.13 41.33 18.87
C VAL A 79 11.87 41.90 17.68
N GLY A 80 12.35 43.14 17.79
CA GLY A 80 13.25 43.70 16.78
C GLY A 80 14.65 43.10 16.89
N MET A 81 15.25 42.83 15.74
CA MET A 81 16.54 42.17 15.59
C MET A 81 17.59 43.13 15.02
N PRO A 82 18.88 42.94 15.33
CA PRO A 82 19.95 43.78 14.78
C PRO A 82 20.16 43.59 13.27
N TYR A 83 19.67 42.48 12.71
CA TYR A 83 19.72 42.14 11.30
C TYR A 83 18.36 41.67 10.81
N ARG A 84 18.14 41.87 9.52
CA ARG A 84 17.08 41.27 8.72
C ARG A 84 17.60 40.03 8.03
N TYR A 85 16.75 39.02 7.89
CA TYR A 85 17.08 37.77 7.22
C TYR A 85 16.17 37.57 6.01
N GLY A 86 16.78 37.21 4.89
CA GLY A 86 16.08 36.79 3.68
C GLY A 86 16.37 35.32 3.40
N VAL A 87 15.36 34.49 3.12
CA VAL A 87 15.54 33.09 2.67
C VAL A 87 14.84 32.91 1.34
N TYR A 88 15.53 32.33 0.36
CA TYR A 88 15.00 31.95 -0.94
C TYR A 88 15.11 30.44 -1.13
N PRO A 89 14.11 29.77 -1.74
CA PRO A 89 12.76 30.30 -1.96
C PRO A 89 12.04 30.56 -0.63
N TYR A 90 10.86 31.18 -0.71
CA TYR A 90 9.95 31.31 0.42
C TYR A 90 9.64 29.94 1.01
N MET A 91 9.87 29.80 2.31
CA MET A 91 9.61 28.58 3.07
C MET A 91 8.79 28.94 4.29
N ALA A 92 7.51 28.56 4.29
CA ALA A 92 6.59 28.86 5.39
C ALA A 92 7.05 28.30 6.75
N SER A 93 7.83 27.21 6.73
CA SER A 93 8.40 26.55 7.91
C SER A 93 9.65 27.23 8.48
N THR A 94 10.25 28.20 7.78
CA THR A 94 11.44 28.89 8.26
C THR A 94 11.12 29.71 9.51
N VAL A 95 12.03 29.65 10.48
CA VAL A 95 11.95 30.40 11.74
C VAL A 95 13.31 31.03 12.04
N VAL A 96 13.32 32.25 12.55
CA VAL A 96 14.55 32.91 13.03
C VAL A 96 14.44 33.13 14.53
N THR A 97 15.39 32.63 15.32
CA THR A 97 15.36 32.86 16.77
C THR A 97 15.72 34.29 17.11
N GLY A 98 15.38 34.73 18.34
CA GLY A 98 15.85 36.01 18.88
C GLY A 98 17.38 36.12 19.02
N SER A 99 18.12 35.01 18.86
CA SER A 99 19.59 34.98 18.81
C SER A 99 20.15 34.98 17.38
N GLY A 100 19.29 35.04 16.35
CA GLY A 100 19.70 35.06 14.94
C GLY A 100 20.02 33.70 14.33
N VAL A 101 19.60 32.59 14.98
CA VAL A 101 19.71 31.25 14.39
C VAL A 101 18.54 31.03 13.45
N VAL A 102 18.82 30.66 12.20
CA VAL A 102 17.80 30.42 11.18
C VAL A 102 17.55 28.92 11.06
N TYR A 103 16.30 28.48 11.21
CA TYR A 103 15.87 27.12 10.98
C TYR A 103 15.33 26.97 9.55
N ILE A 104 15.78 25.92 8.88
CA ILE A 104 15.39 25.59 7.50
C ILE A 104 14.97 24.13 7.39
N ASP A 105 14.20 23.83 6.35
CA ASP A 105 13.81 22.47 5.96
C ASP A 105 14.12 22.28 4.48
N LEU A 106 15.25 21.64 4.17
CA LEU A 106 15.66 21.41 2.78
C LEU A 106 14.76 20.33 2.16
N PRO A 107 14.07 20.61 1.04
CA PRO A 107 13.09 19.69 0.49
C PRO A 107 13.75 18.42 -0.04
N GLN A 108 13.13 17.27 0.22
CA GLN A 108 13.56 16.00 -0.37
C GLN A 108 13.27 15.93 -1.87
N LEU A 109 12.17 16.55 -2.31
CA LEU A 109 11.75 16.62 -3.71
C LEU A 109 12.24 17.94 -4.33
N GLN A 110 12.96 17.83 -5.44
CA GLN A 110 13.36 18.94 -6.29
C GLN A 110 12.68 18.78 -7.65
N GLU A 111 11.85 19.74 -8.02
CA GLU A 111 11.23 19.77 -9.34
C GLU A 111 12.04 20.68 -10.27
N GLY A 112 12.23 20.27 -11.51
CA GLY A 112 13.07 21.04 -12.43
C GLY A 112 12.99 20.63 -13.88
N ILE A 113 13.63 21.45 -14.71
CA ILE A 113 13.88 21.17 -16.12
C ILE A 113 15.34 20.70 -16.21
N PRO A 114 15.63 19.54 -16.81
CA PRO A 114 16.99 19.05 -17.00
C PRO A 114 17.91 20.07 -17.68
N GLY A 115 19.18 20.06 -17.29
CA GLY A 115 20.20 20.99 -17.82
C GLY A 115 20.35 22.32 -17.07
N LYS A 116 19.46 22.67 -16.13
CA LYS A 116 19.59 23.86 -15.27
C LYS A 116 19.18 23.55 -13.82
N PRO A 117 19.68 24.31 -12.82
CA PRO A 117 19.20 24.19 -11.45
C PRO A 117 17.71 24.56 -11.40
N GLY A 118 16.92 23.80 -10.62
CA GLY A 118 15.56 24.19 -10.27
C GLY A 118 15.63 25.47 -9.43
N PRO A 119 15.01 26.59 -9.84
CA PRO A 119 15.12 27.84 -9.10
C PRO A 119 14.60 27.67 -7.65
N GLU A 120 13.56 26.88 -7.42
CA GLU A 120 13.02 26.61 -6.08
C GLU A 120 13.84 25.59 -5.26
N SER A 121 14.81 24.87 -5.84
CA SER A 121 15.68 23.98 -5.09
C SER A 121 16.99 24.63 -4.65
N ALA A 122 17.30 25.81 -5.19
CA ALA A 122 18.52 26.55 -4.92
C ALA A 122 18.40 27.43 -3.66
N VAL A 123 18.48 26.80 -2.49
CA VAL A 123 18.30 27.52 -1.23
C VAL A 123 19.41 28.56 -1.02
N MET A 124 19.02 29.81 -0.85
CA MET A 124 19.91 30.95 -0.60
C MET A 124 19.46 31.74 0.62
N ILE A 125 20.39 32.42 1.27
CA ILE A 125 20.12 33.21 2.47
C ILE A 125 20.88 34.53 2.46
N ALA A 126 20.23 35.57 2.98
CA ALA A 126 20.78 36.91 3.16
C ALA A 126 20.68 37.32 4.64
N ARG A 127 21.66 38.10 5.11
CA ARG A 127 21.65 38.79 6.40
C ARG A 127 22.12 40.23 6.18
N SER A 128 21.27 41.21 6.49
CA SER A 128 21.60 42.64 6.30
C SER A 128 21.10 43.51 7.45
N SER A 129 21.70 44.69 7.62
CA SER A 129 21.22 45.73 8.56
C SER A 129 20.26 46.73 7.89
N ASP A 130 20.13 46.70 6.56
CA ASP A 130 19.24 47.55 5.75
C ASP A 130 18.25 46.70 4.92
N ASN A 131 17.58 47.31 3.93
CA ASN A 131 16.61 46.64 3.05
C ASN A 131 17.27 46.00 1.82
N ASN A 132 18.60 46.05 1.70
CA ASN A 132 19.36 45.42 0.63
C ASN A 132 19.83 44.04 1.11
N LEU A 133 19.29 42.99 0.50
CA LEU A 133 19.53 41.60 0.85
C LEU A 133 20.44 40.96 -0.20
N GLU A 134 21.70 40.72 0.15
CA GLU A 134 22.61 39.93 -0.67
C GLU A 134 22.42 38.43 -0.35
N PHE A 135 21.86 37.69 -1.30
CA PHE A 135 21.57 36.27 -1.19
C PHE A 135 22.78 35.43 -1.58
N LYS A 136 23.28 34.66 -0.60
CA LYS A 136 24.41 33.73 -0.75
C LYS A 136 23.88 32.30 -0.75
N ASN A 137 24.47 31.43 -1.56
CA ASN A 137 24.06 30.02 -1.64
C ASN A 137 24.30 29.31 -0.32
N LEU A 138 23.33 28.48 0.06
CA LEU A 138 23.44 27.61 1.22
C LEU A 138 23.88 26.19 0.84
N CYS A 139 23.48 25.77 -0.36
CA CYS A 139 23.78 24.47 -0.95
C CYS A 139 24.91 24.55 -2.00
N GLY A 140 25.46 23.40 -2.36
CA GLY A 140 26.19 23.19 -3.61
C GLY A 140 25.30 22.47 -4.65
N ALA A 141 25.82 22.29 -5.86
CA ALA A 141 25.14 21.54 -6.93
C ALA A 141 25.95 20.30 -7.33
N LEU A 142 25.32 19.13 -7.21
CA LEU A 142 25.80 17.89 -7.83
C LEU A 142 25.09 17.72 -9.18
N VAL A 143 25.84 17.83 -10.27
CA VAL A 143 25.35 17.70 -11.64
C VAL A 143 25.74 16.32 -12.16
N VAL A 144 24.74 15.47 -12.35
CA VAL A 144 24.89 14.11 -12.82
C VAL A 144 24.55 14.03 -14.30
N ARG A 145 25.50 13.59 -15.12
CA ARG A 145 25.30 13.31 -16.53
C ARG A 145 24.89 11.86 -16.74
N PHE A 146 23.75 11.65 -17.41
CA PHE A 146 23.25 10.36 -17.87
C PHE A 146 23.45 10.23 -19.38
N THR A 147 23.64 9.01 -19.88
CA THR A 147 23.65 8.70 -21.32
C THR A 147 22.64 7.58 -21.60
N GLY A 148 22.04 7.50 -22.79
CA GLY A 148 21.03 6.47 -23.08
C GLY A 148 20.22 6.79 -24.32
N ALA A 149 20.70 6.36 -25.49
CA ALA A 149 20.04 6.66 -26.77
C ALA A 149 18.64 6.01 -26.85
N GLY A 150 17.62 6.81 -27.19
CA GLY A 150 16.22 6.36 -27.29
C GLY A 150 15.58 6.01 -25.94
N LYS A 151 16.08 6.59 -24.85
CA LYS A 151 15.59 6.39 -23.48
C LYS A 151 15.07 7.72 -22.93
N THR A 152 13.99 7.67 -22.15
CA THR A 152 13.41 8.86 -21.50
C THR A 152 13.53 8.79 -19.99
N LEU A 153 13.88 9.91 -19.35
CA LEU A 153 14.00 10.06 -17.90
C LEU A 153 12.86 10.93 -17.37
N SER A 154 12.14 10.47 -16.36
CA SER A 154 11.07 11.21 -15.69
C SER A 154 11.43 11.58 -14.25
N ARG A 155 12.13 10.69 -13.54
CA ARG A 155 12.50 10.86 -12.13
C ARG A 155 13.87 10.23 -11.86
N VAL A 156 14.61 10.84 -10.94
CA VAL A 156 15.86 10.30 -10.42
C VAL A 156 15.87 10.39 -8.90
N THR A 157 16.14 9.28 -8.22
CA THR A 157 16.39 9.26 -6.77
C THR A 157 17.87 9.08 -6.52
N LEU A 158 18.52 10.10 -5.95
CA LEU A 158 19.89 10.07 -5.46
C LEU A 158 19.89 9.58 -4.01
N THR A 159 20.67 8.55 -3.69
CA THR A 159 20.81 8.03 -2.32
C THR A 159 22.29 7.95 -1.94
N SER A 160 22.66 8.55 -0.81
CA SER A 160 24.00 8.41 -0.25
C SER A 160 24.27 6.96 0.18
N LEU A 161 25.44 6.43 -0.15
CA LEU A 161 25.91 5.12 0.32
C LEU A 161 26.61 5.20 1.69
N GLY A 162 26.98 6.42 2.12
CA GLY A 162 27.66 6.69 3.39
C GLY A 162 26.72 7.13 4.52
N ASN A 163 25.40 7.18 4.29
CA ASN A 163 24.40 7.74 5.19
C ASN A 163 24.62 9.24 5.50
N GLU A 164 25.11 10.00 4.53
CA GLU A 164 25.16 11.46 4.64
C GLU A 164 23.76 12.06 4.43
N ILE A 165 23.33 12.97 5.31
CA ILE A 165 21.99 13.60 5.24
C ILE A 165 21.96 14.60 4.08
N LEU A 166 20.99 14.45 3.17
CA LEU A 166 20.87 15.25 1.95
C LEU A 166 19.67 16.20 1.94
N SER A 167 18.65 15.93 2.76
CA SER A 167 17.45 16.75 2.89
C SER A 167 16.88 16.67 4.30
N GLY A 168 16.07 17.67 4.70
CA GLY A 168 15.43 17.73 6.01
C GLY A 168 15.80 18.98 6.81
N LYS A 169 15.57 18.91 8.13
CA LYS A 169 15.63 20.06 9.03
C LYS A 169 17.05 20.35 9.47
N GLY A 170 17.38 21.64 9.52
CA GLY A 170 18.69 22.10 9.97
C GLY A 170 18.69 23.55 10.44
N THR A 171 19.88 23.99 10.86
CA THR A 171 20.13 25.37 11.24
C THR A 171 21.16 26.00 10.31
N VAL A 172 21.06 27.33 10.15
CA VAL A 172 22.05 28.15 9.45
C VAL A 172 22.74 29.08 10.44
N SER A 173 24.06 29.14 10.36
CA SER A 173 24.89 30.13 11.03
C SER A 173 25.65 30.96 10.00
N PHE A 174 26.17 32.11 10.45
CA PHE A 174 27.02 32.98 9.64
C PHE A 174 28.37 33.13 10.35
N ASP A 175 29.46 33.13 9.59
CA ASP A 175 30.77 33.49 10.12
C ASP A 175 30.94 35.02 10.30
N GLY A 176 32.15 35.43 10.70
CA GLY A 176 32.51 36.83 10.93
C GLY A 176 32.43 37.70 9.67
N ASP A 177 32.62 37.11 8.49
CA ASP A 177 32.55 37.76 7.18
C ASP A 177 31.14 37.68 6.56
N GLY A 178 30.19 37.07 7.28
CA GLY A 178 28.80 36.95 6.86
C GLY A 178 28.56 35.90 5.76
N ALA A 179 29.42 34.89 5.64
CA ALA A 179 29.15 33.73 4.81
C ALA A 179 28.30 32.70 5.59
N PRO A 180 27.23 32.16 4.97
CA PRO A 180 26.35 31.21 5.65
C PRO A 180 26.91 29.78 5.65
N SER A 181 26.54 29.00 6.66
CA SER A 181 26.80 27.55 6.76
C SER A 181 25.55 26.83 7.26
N ALA A 182 25.11 25.79 6.55
CA ALA A 182 24.02 24.92 6.99
C ALA A 182 24.55 23.72 7.77
N LYS A 183 23.80 23.32 8.80
CA LYS A 183 23.96 22.04 9.49
C LYS A 183 22.61 21.35 9.61
N LEU A 184 22.43 20.26 8.88
CA LEU A 184 21.24 19.42 9.02
C LEU A 184 21.34 18.58 10.30
N THR A 185 20.22 18.50 11.03
CA THR A 185 20.12 17.80 12.32
C THR A 185 19.21 16.57 12.25
N SER A 186 18.32 16.52 11.27
CA SER A 186 17.47 15.37 11.00
C SER A 186 17.00 15.40 9.55
N GLY A 187 16.78 14.24 8.95
CA GLY A 187 16.53 14.21 7.51
C GLY A 187 16.64 12.83 6.89
N THR A 188 16.75 12.81 5.57
CA THR A 188 16.94 11.58 4.80
C THR A 188 18.29 11.59 4.09
N TYR A 189 18.80 10.41 3.78
CA TYR A 189 20.03 10.22 3.01
C TYR A 189 19.77 10.25 1.50
N SER A 190 18.62 10.77 1.07
CA SER A 190 18.22 10.78 -0.33
C SER A 190 17.59 12.10 -0.77
N LEU A 191 17.67 12.35 -2.07
CA LEU A 191 17.02 13.43 -2.79
C LEU A 191 16.31 12.87 -4.02
N ARG A 192 15.16 13.43 -4.35
CA ARG A 192 14.37 13.05 -5.52
C ARG A 192 14.30 14.22 -6.47
N PHE A 193 14.79 14.05 -7.69
CA PHE A 193 14.58 14.98 -8.79
C PHE A 193 13.42 14.49 -9.65
N LYS A 194 12.47 15.36 -9.94
CA LYS A 194 11.31 15.07 -10.79
C LYS A 194 11.26 16.06 -11.95
N CYS A 195 11.22 15.52 -13.17
CA CYS A 195 11.05 16.34 -14.37
C CYS A 195 9.61 16.83 -14.47
N ALA A 196 9.42 18.06 -14.97
CA ALA A 196 8.09 18.57 -15.30
C ALA A 196 7.39 17.71 -16.39
N SER A 197 8.18 17.11 -17.29
CA SER A 197 7.76 16.11 -18.26
C SER A 197 8.93 15.16 -18.57
N PRO A 198 8.69 13.91 -19.00
CA PRO A 198 9.78 13.00 -19.38
C PRO A 198 10.69 13.61 -20.44
N VAL A 199 12.01 13.46 -20.29
CA VAL A 199 13.02 14.00 -21.22
C VAL A 199 13.80 12.89 -21.90
N GLU A 200 14.17 13.09 -23.16
CA GLU A 200 15.10 12.21 -23.86
C GLU A 200 16.51 12.34 -23.30
N ILE A 201 17.18 11.22 -23.05
CA ILE A 201 18.55 11.21 -22.49
C ILE A 201 19.58 11.37 -23.62
N GLY A 202 19.38 10.69 -24.75
CA GLY A 202 20.24 10.80 -25.94
C GLY A 202 21.72 10.52 -25.66
N SER A 203 22.60 11.35 -26.23
CA SER A 203 24.06 11.30 -26.03
C SER A 203 24.53 11.97 -24.72
N GLY A 204 23.62 12.65 -24.03
CA GLY A 204 23.74 12.85 -22.60
C GLY A 204 22.93 14.02 -22.05
N GLN A 205 22.38 13.78 -20.87
CA GLN A 205 21.46 14.69 -20.18
C GLN A 205 21.95 14.93 -18.76
N ASP A 206 22.06 16.21 -18.39
CA ASP A 206 22.49 16.63 -17.06
C ASP A 206 21.27 16.85 -16.15
N ILE A 207 21.34 16.29 -14.94
CA ILE A 207 20.37 16.50 -13.86
C ILE A 207 21.08 17.17 -12.68
N TRP A 208 20.45 18.22 -12.14
CA TRP A 208 21.00 19.06 -11.09
C TRP A 208 20.35 18.72 -9.74
N PHE A 209 21.16 18.27 -8.79
CA PHE A 209 20.77 18.09 -7.39
C PHE A 209 21.37 19.19 -6.54
N MET A 210 20.53 19.98 -5.88
CA MET A 210 20.99 20.95 -4.88
C MET A 210 21.19 20.21 -3.55
N VAL A 211 22.43 20.07 -3.11
CA VAL A 211 22.81 19.31 -1.92
C VAL A 211 23.37 20.24 -0.85
N PRO A 212 23.13 20.00 0.45
CA PRO A 212 23.91 20.67 1.49
C PRO A 212 25.40 20.37 1.28
N PRO A 213 26.33 21.19 1.78
CA PRO A 213 27.76 20.89 1.73
C PRO A 213 28.02 19.49 2.30
N VAL A 214 28.52 18.59 1.47
CA VAL A 214 28.58 17.16 1.78
C VAL A 214 29.79 16.51 1.13
N THR A 215 30.35 15.52 1.81
CA THR A 215 31.29 14.56 1.21
C THR A 215 30.63 13.19 1.23
N PHE A 216 30.23 12.71 0.05
CA PHE A 216 29.77 11.35 -0.16
C PHE A 216 30.94 10.41 0.03
N SER A 217 31.19 9.94 1.26
CA SER A 217 32.40 9.21 1.63
C SER A 217 32.52 7.85 0.94
N LYS A 218 31.37 7.25 0.59
CA LYS A 218 31.25 5.98 -0.15
C LYS A 218 30.59 6.14 -1.52
N GLY A 219 30.46 7.38 -2.00
CA GLY A 219 29.69 7.68 -3.20
C GLY A 219 28.16 7.62 -2.97
N PHE A 220 27.41 7.40 -4.05
CA PHE A 220 25.94 7.43 -4.06
C PHE A 220 25.36 6.50 -5.14
N SER A 221 24.11 6.06 -4.96
CA SER A 221 23.32 5.39 -5.99
C SER A 221 22.29 6.34 -6.60
N LEU A 222 21.86 6.00 -7.81
CA LEU A 222 20.95 6.75 -8.66
C LEU A 222 19.91 5.79 -9.23
N LYS A 223 18.69 5.82 -8.71
CA LYS A 223 17.55 5.14 -9.32
C LYS A 223 16.93 6.07 -10.37
N VAL A 224 17.06 5.71 -11.64
CA VAL A 224 16.53 6.46 -12.79
C VAL A 224 15.25 5.78 -13.26
N GLU A 225 14.19 6.54 -13.46
CA GLU A 225 12.87 6.02 -13.85
C GLU A 225 12.39 6.70 -15.13
N ASP A 226 11.72 5.96 -16.01
CA ASP A 226 11.07 6.49 -17.21
C ASP A 226 9.62 6.93 -16.96
N GLY A 227 8.95 7.49 -17.97
CA GLY A 227 7.54 7.89 -17.88
C GLY A 227 6.55 6.71 -17.83
N SER A 228 7.02 5.48 -18.06
CA SER A 228 6.22 4.25 -18.13
C SER A 228 6.34 3.36 -16.88
N GLY A 229 7.20 3.75 -15.91
CA GLY A 229 7.44 3.00 -14.68
C GLY A 229 8.59 1.99 -14.76
N LYS A 230 9.36 1.96 -15.85
CA LYS A 230 10.62 1.20 -15.89
C LYS A 230 11.71 1.98 -15.17
N ASP A 231 12.65 1.26 -14.60
CA ASP A 231 13.77 1.86 -13.89
C ASP A 231 15.11 1.19 -14.20
N CYS A 232 16.17 1.84 -13.75
CA CYS A 232 17.49 1.26 -13.62
C CYS A 232 18.19 1.90 -12.42
N GLU A 233 19.10 1.16 -11.78
CA GLU A 233 19.97 1.71 -10.75
C GLU A 233 21.39 1.83 -11.29
N LEU A 234 21.98 3.00 -11.08
CA LEU A 234 23.37 3.32 -11.39
C LEU A 234 24.10 3.68 -10.09
N THR A 235 25.39 3.40 -10.02
CA THR A 235 26.19 3.67 -8.83
C THR A 235 27.45 4.45 -9.19
N VAL A 236 27.74 5.48 -8.42
CA VAL A 236 29.03 6.15 -8.38
C VAL A 236 29.65 5.83 -7.03
N ASP A 237 30.56 4.86 -6.99
CA ASP A 237 31.15 4.29 -5.77
C ASP A 237 32.45 4.97 -5.32
N THR A 238 32.87 6.02 -6.03
CA THR A 238 34.01 6.86 -5.67
C THR A 238 33.59 8.03 -4.78
N PRO A 239 34.43 8.46 -3.82
CA PRO A 239 34.11 9.63 -3.00
C PRO A 239 33.90 10.90 -3.81
N VAL A 240 32.86 11.67 -3.48
CA VAL A 240 32.55 12.95 -4.13
C VAL A 240 32.26 14.00 -3.05
N SER A 241 33.01 15.10 -3.08
CA SER A 241 32.74 16.27 -2.23
C SER A 241 32.09 17.38 -3.04
N VAL A 242 31.09 18.03 -2.43
CA VAL A 242 30.40 19.21 -2.95
C VAL A 242 30.40 20.26 -1.85
N ALA A 243 31.12 21.36 -2.05
CA ALA A 243 31.13 22.51 -1.16
C ALA A 243 29.96 23.47 -1.43
N ARG A 244 29.72 24.39 -0.49
CA ARG A 244 28.74 25.49 -0.66
C ARG A 244 29.08 26.29 -1.90
N GLY A 245 28.09 26.52 -2.78
CA GLY A 245 28.28 27.26 -4.03
C GLY A 245 29.08 26.50 -5.11
N GLU A 246 29.63 25.32 -4.82
CA GLU A 246 30.37 24.53 -5.80
C GLU A 246 29.40 23.83 -6.76
N ILE A 247 29.77 23.78 -8.05
CA ILE A 247 29.12 22.93 -9.04
C ILE A 247 30.03 21.74 -9.33
N LYS A 248 29.69 20.57 -8.78
CA LYS A 248 30.41 19.33 -8.98
C LYS A 248 29.76 18.50 -10.08
N ARG A 249 30.51 18.18 -11.14
CA ARG A 249 30.03 17.35 -12.26
C ARG A 249 30.54 15.92 -12.17
N VAL A 250 29.64 14.96 -12.41
CA VAL A 250 29.92 13.51 -12.41
C VAL A 250 29.16 12.84 -13.56
N THR A 251 29.63 11.68 -14.02
CA THR A 251 28.93 10.85 -15.01
C THR A 251 28.48 9.56 -14.34
N ALA A 252 27.20 9.20 -14.47
CA ALA A 252 26.60 8.04 -13.79
C ALA A 252 26.64 6.73 -14.60
N GLY A 253 26.94 6.81 -15.90
CA GLY A 253 26.92 5.66 -16.82
C GLY A 253 25.79 5.72 -17.85
N GLU A 254 25.59 4.61 -18.56
CA GLU A 254 24.51 4.45 -19.55
C GLU A 254 23.24 3.93 -18.87
N VAL A 255 22.12 4.60 -19.13
CA VAL A 255 20.78 4.22 -18.68
C VAL A 255 20.27 3.10 -19.56
N VAL A 256 20.23 1.90 -18.97
CA VAL A 256 19.63 0.72 -19.57
C VAL A 256 18.45 0.32 -18.70
N TYR A 257 17.24 0.75 -19.08
CA TYR A 257 16.04 0.34 -18.38
C TYR A 257 15.92 -1.18 -18.38
N THR A 258 15.92 -1.75 -17.18
CA THR A 258 15.45 -3.11 -16.97
C THR A 258 13.94 -3.09 -17.10
N ALA A 259 13.36 -4.11 -17.74
CA ALA A 259 11.97 -4.44 -17.41
C ALA A 259 11.94 -4.65 -15.89
N PRO A 260 10.91 -4.15 -15.18
CA PRO A 260 10.82 -4.30 -13.73
C PRO A 260 11.00 -5.79 -13.41
N ASP A 261 12.16 -6.10 -12.86
CA ASP A 261 12.64 -7.39 -12.38
C ASP A 261 12.17 -8.63 -13.15
N LYS A 262 13.05 -9.21 -13.97
CA LYS A 262 12.82 -10.55 -14.54
C LYS A 262 12.65 -11.54 -13.38
N VAL A 263 11.41 -11.91 -13.07
CA VAL A 263 11.10 -12.93 -12.07
C VAL A 263 11.85 -14.21 -12.42
N ALA A 264 12.59 -14.76 -11.45
CA ALA A 264 13.43 -15.93 -11.63
C ALA A 264 13.13 -16.97 -10.55
N VAL A 265 13.13 -18.25 -10.95
CA VAL A 265 12.98 -19.37 -10.01
C VAL A 265 14.16 -19.37 -9.02
N GLY A 266 13.86 -19.57 -7.75
CA GLY A 266 14.83 -19.56 -6.65
C GLY A 266 15.03 -18.18 -5.99
N GLU A 267 14.60 -17.09 -6.62
CA GLU A 267 14.69 -15.74 -6.06
C GLU A 267 13.35 -15.31 -5.43
N PRO A 268 13.35 -14.40 -4.44
CA PRO A 268 12.13 -13.79 -3.94
C PRO A 268 11.32 -13.14 -5.08
N LEU A 269 9.99 -13.23 -5.02
CA LEU A 269 9.14 -12.52 -5.98
C LEU A 269 9.36 -11.00 -5.82
N PRO A 270 9.67 -10.27 -6.90
CA PRO A 270 9.81 -8.81 -6.83
C PRO A 270 8.56 -8.14 -6.26
N ALA A 271 8.77 -7.06 -5.51
CA ALA A 271 7.68 -6.29 -4.91
C ALA A 271 6.68 -5.82 -5.98
N TRP A 272 5.43 -5.67 -5.56
CA TRP A 272 4.39 -5.07 -6.39
C TRP A 272 4.79 -3.66 -6.85
N GLN A 273 4.37 -3.26 -8.05
CA GLN A 273 4.61 -1.94 -8.62
C GLN A 273 3.30 -1.28 -9.08
N GLU A 274 3.25 0.04 -9.02
CA GLU A 274 2.08 0.80 -9.44
C GLU A 274 1.63 0.42 -10.87
N GLY A 275 0.33 0.19 -11.03
CA GLY A 275 -0.30 -0.30 -12.24
C GLY A 275 -0.51 -1.82 -12.28
N TRP A 276 0.15 -2.59 -11.43
CA TRP A 276 -0.01 -4.05 -11.41
C TRP A 276 -1.21 -4.42 -10.54
N LEU A 277 -1.88 -5.52 -10.83
CA LEU A 277 -2.87 -6.11 -9.92
C LEU A 277 -2.33 -7.46 -9.45
N ASP A 278 -2.17 -7.63 -8.15
CA ASP A 278 -1.79 -8.92 -7.57
C ASP A 278 -2.97 -9.54 -6.80
N ILE A 279 -3.15 -10.86 -6.95
CA ILE A 279 -4.06 -11.70 -6.18
C ILE A 279 -3.27 -12.87 -5.62
N HIS A 280 -3.09 -12.89 -4.31
CA HIS A 280 -2.29 -13.87 -3.59
C HIS A 280 -3.20 -14.84 -2.84
N SER A 281 -3.09 -16.14 -3.08
CA SER A 281 -3.62 -17.19 -2.21
C SER A 281 -2.56 -17.60 -1.21
N ILE A 282 -2.80 -17.30 0.07
CA ILE A 282 -1.84 -17.51 1.15
C ILE A 282 -2.06 -18.89 1.76
N ASN A 283 -1.05 -19.76 1.66
CA ASN A 283 -1.11 -21.06 2.31
C ASN A 283 -0.64 -21.02 3.77
N GLY A 284 -1.58 -21.07 4.71
CA GLY A 284 -1.30 -21.38 6.12
C GLY A 284 -1.56 -22.85 6.50
N GLY A 285 -2.18 -23.63 5.60
CA GLY A 285 -2.68 -24.98 5.87
C GLY A 285 -3.93 -25.02 6.77
N ARG A 286 -4.66 -23.90 6.88
CA ARG A 286 -5.70 -23.68 7.91
C ARG A 286 -7.03 -23.17 7.36
N GLY A 287 -7.19 -23.21 6.04
CA GLY A 287 -8.32 -22.63 5.30
C GLY A 287 -7.84 -21.62 4.25
N GLU A 288 -8.71 -20.67 3.90
CA GLU A 288 -8.47 -19.70 2.83
C GLU A 288 -8.14 -18.29 3.31
N SER A 289 -7.24 -17.64 2.57
CA SER A 289 -6.89 -16.24 2.75
C SER A 289 -6.37 -15.71 1.42
N PHE A 290 -7.07 -14.72 0.86
CA PHE A 290 -6.74 -14.10 -0.41
C PHE A 290 -6.39 -12.63 -0.22
N TYR A 291 -5.15 -12.27 -0.53
CA TYR A 291 -4.70 -10.89 -0.45
C TYR A 291 -4.64 -10.26 -1.85
N TYR A 292 -5.22 -9.09 -1.99
CA TYR A 292 -5.32 -8.34 -3.23
C TYR A 292 -4.58 -7.03 -3.08
N ILE A 293 -3.75 -6.71 -4.07
CA ILE A 293 -3.10 -5.41 -4.23
C ILE A 293 -3.59 -4.81 -5.54
N PHE A 294 -4.41 -3.77 -5.45
CA PHE A 294 -5.01 -3.13 -6.62
C PHE A 294 -4.00 -2.23 -7.36
N PRO A 295 -4.28 -1.82 -8.61
CA PRO A 295 -3.35 -1.05 -9.45
C PRO A 295 -2.83 0.27 -8.86
N ASP A 296 -3.51 0.87 -7.89
CA ASP A 296 -3.07 2.09 -7.22
C ASP A 296 -2.42 1.86 -5.85
N GLY A 297 -2.23 0.60 -5.44
CA GLY A 297 -1.68 0.20 -4.15
C GLY A 297 -2.72 0.00 -3.06
N THR A 298 -4.03 0.18 -3.35
CA THR A 298 -5.12 -0.15 -2.42
C THR A 298 -5.09 -1.64 -2.10
N THR A 299 -5.31 -1.98 -0.83
CA THR A 299 -5.20 -3.36 -0.36
C THR A 299 -6.54 -3.95 0.07
N MET A 300 -6.78 -5.21 -0.26
CA MET A 300 -7.94 -5.96 0.22
C MET A 300 -7.53 -7.36 0.69
N LEU A 301 -7.98 -7.78 1.88
CA LEU A 301 -7.87 -9.16 2.35
C LEU A 301 -9.24 -9.80 2.36
N VAL A 302 -9.40 -10.90 1.63
CA VAL A 302 -10.61 -11.73 1.67
C VAL A 302 -10.29 -12.98 2.46
N ASP A 303 -11.00 -13.13 3.58
CA ASP A 303 -10.80 -14.18 4.57
C ASP A 303 -9.42 -14.16 5.26
N ALA A 304 -9.40 -14.63 6.49
CA ALA A 304 -8.22 -14.86 7.30
C ALA A 304 -8.45 -16.10 8.17
N ALA A 305 -8.20 -17.26 7.57
CA ALA A 305 -8.48 -18.55 8.15
C ALA A 305 -7.70 -18.83 9.44
N GLY A 306 -8.24 -19.73 10.27
CA GLY A 306 -7.59 -20.18 11.49
C GLY A 306 -8.10 -21.52 12.02
N ALA A 307 -8.61 -22.39 11.13
CA ALA A 307 -9.22 -23.65 11.53
C ALA A 307 -8.23 -24.56 12.29
N PRO A 308 -8.56 -25.03 13.50
CA PRO A 308 -7.70 -25.92 14.28
C PRO A 308 -7.64 -27.33 13.67
N ASP A 309 -6.62 -28.11 14.03
CA ASP A 309 -6.37 -29.44 13.45
C ASP A 309 -7.56 -30.40 13.56
N PHE A 310 -8.34 -30.30 14.63
CA PHE A 310 -9.49 -31.18 14.85
C PHE A 310 -10.69 -30.85 13.93
N GLU A 311 -10.75 -29.62 13.40
CA GLU A 311 -11.78 -29.20 12.43
C GLU A 311 -11.36 -29.48 10.99
N ILE A 312 -10.06 -29.69 10.74
CA ILE A 312 -9.60 -30.25 9.47
C ILE A 312 -10.07 -31.71 9.43
N GLU A 313 -11.15 -31.97 8.71
CA GLU A 313 -11.80 -33.29 8.67
C GLU A 313 -10.77 -34.43 8.48
N GLY A 314 -10.80 -35.41 9.40
CA GLY A 314 -9.87 -36.54 9.42
C GLY A 314 -8.55 -36.28 10.14
N SER A 315 -8.59 -35.52 11.24
CA SER A 315 -7.49 -35.07 12.11
C SER A 315 -6.49 -36.14 12.62
N SER A 316 -6.73 -37.42 12.37
CA SER A 316 -5.66 -38.43 12.32
C SER A 316 -5.34 -38.76 10.86
N GLY A 317 -4.25 -38.18 10.33
CA GLY A 317 -3.74 -38.51 9.00
C GLY A 317 -4.41 -37.81 7.82
N SER A 318 -4.94 -36.59 7.99
CA SER A 318 -5.42 -35.75 6.88
C SER A 318 -4.32 -35.48 5.84
N GLY A 319 -3.06 -35.37 6.29
CA GLY A 319 -1.92 -35.06 5.43
C GLY A 319 -1.89 -33.60 4.96
N ILE A 320 -2.73 -32.74 5.55
CA ILE A 320 -2.73 -31.29 5.36
C ILE A 320 -2.07 -30.67 6.59
N TYR A 321 -0.91 -30.06 6.41
CA TYR A 321 -0.09 -29.56 7.51
C TYR A 321 -0.02 -28.04 7.52
N SER A 322 0.12 -27.44 8.70
CA SER A 322 0.47 -26.02 8.85
C SER A 322 1.72 -25.70 8.04
N ARG A 323 1.70 -24.54 7.37
CA ARG A 323 2.85 -23.99 6.66
C ARG A 323 3.28 -22.66 7.29
N PRO A 324 4.60 -22.39 7.42
CA PRO A 324 5.73 -23.28 7.10
C PRO A 324 5.90 -24.44 8.09
N SER A 325 5.39 -24.29 9.31
CA SER A 325 5.35 -25.36 10.31
C SER A 325 4.25 -25.11 11.34
N SER A 326 3.99 -26.08 12.21
CA SER A 326 3.03 -25.96 13.33
C SER A 326 3.46 -24.98 14.44
N GLN A 327 4.67 -24.43 14.38
CA GLN A 327 5.14 -23.42 15.34
C GLN A 327 4.49 -22.05 15.13
N TYR A 328 3.94 -21.81 13.93
CA TYR A 328 3.30 -20.56 13.58
C TYR A 328 1.78 -20.75 13.53
N SER A 329 1.05 -19.81 14.12
CA SER A 329 -0.39 -19.70 13.93
C SER A 329 -0.70 -19.28 12.48
N SER A 330 -1.89 -19.60 12.01
CA SER A 330 -2.39 -19.14 10.70
C SER A 330 -2.33 -17.62 10.58
N GLY A 331 -2.75 -16.91 11.64
CA GLY A 331 -2.74 -15.44 11.66
C GLY A 331 -1.32 -14.88 11.53
N SER A 332 -0.34 -15.44 12.23
CA SER A 332 1.07 -15.02 12.10
C SER A 332 1.64 -15.26 10.70
N VAL A 333 1.25 -16.34 10.02
CA VAL A 333 1.63 -16.61 8.63
C VAL A 333 1.07 -15.53 7.70
N ILE A 334 -0.22 -15.21 7.84
CA ILE A 334 -0.88 -14.15 7.07
C ILE A 334 -0.21 -12.80 7.37
N ILE A 335 0.03 -12.45 8.64
CA ILE A 335 0.69 -11.19 9.04
C ILE A 335 2.08 -11.05 8.40
N ASN A 336 2.91 -12.10 8.47
CA ASN A 336 4.25 -12.08 7.88
C ASN A 336 4.18 -11.90 6.35
N TYR A 337 3.25 -12.59 5.70
CA TYR A 337 3.03 -12.49 4.26
C TYR A 337 2.60 -11.08 3.86
N LEU A 338 1.61 -10.51 4.54
CA LEU A 338 1.13 -9.14 4.29
C LEU A 338 2.23 -8.11 4.51
N LYS A 339 3.02 -8.23 5.59
CA LYS A 339 4.14 -7.30 5.84
C LYS A 339 5.23 -7.37 4.76
N HIS A 340 5.40 -8.51 4.10
CA HIS A 340 6.35 -8.67 3.01
C HIS A 340 5.84 -8.05 1.70
N PHE A 341 4.57 -8.30 1.34
CA PHE A 341 4.04 -7.91 0.03
C PHE A 341 3.28 -6.58 0.02
N ALA A 342 2.88 -6.03 1.17
CA ALA A 342 2.11 -4.79 1.21
C ALA A 342 2.88 -3.62 0.58
N PRO A 343 2.27 -2.86 -0.35
CA PRO A 343 2.88 -1.66 -0.88
C PRO A 343 3.14 -0.63 0.21
N GLN A 344 4.16 0.21 0.01
CA GLN A 344 4.44 1.32 0.93
C GLN A 344 3.22 2.24 1.11
N ALA A 345 2.40 2.42 0.06
CA ALA A 345 1.18 3.22 0.08
C ALA A 345 0.13 2.72 1.09
N ALA A 346 0.11 1.41 1.39
CA ALA A 346 -0.77 0.82 2.39
C ALA A 346 -0.41 1.28 3.82
N GLY A 347 0.84 1.71 4.06
CA GLY A 347 1.24 2.30 5.35
C GLY A 347 1.07 1.37 6.55
N GLY A 348 1.17 0.05 6.34
CA GLY A 348 1.04 -0.96 7.40
C GLY A 348 -0.39 -1.23 7.87
N LYS A 349 -1.40 -0.94 7.04
CA LYS A 349 -2.81 -1.23 7.28
C LYS A 349 -3.42 -2.06 6.15
N ILE A 350 -4.66 -2.51 6.32
CA ILE A 350 -5.48 -3.15 5.30
C ILE A 350 -6.64 -2.21 4.98
N ASP A 351 -6.79 -1.77 3.73
CA ASP A 351 -7.84 -0.80 3.38
C ASP A 351 -9.23 -1.46 3.43
N TYR A 352 -9.35 -2.68 2.91
CA TYR A 352 -10.58 -3.47 2.91
C TYR A 352 -10.34 -4.87 3.46
N PHE A 353 -11.16 -5.31 4.41
CA PHE A 353 -11.32 -6.73 4.72
C PHE A 353 -12.70 -7.17 4.27
N VAL A 354 -12.78 -8.30 3.54
CA VAL A 354 -14.05 -8.94 3.19
C VAL A 354 -14.09 -10.32 3.83
N LEU A 355 -15.05 -10.57 4.70
CA LEU A 355 -15.32 -11.93 5.19
C LEU A 355 -16.38 -12.58 4.29
N SER A 356 -16.05 -13.69 3.62
CA SER A 356 -16.98 -14.36 2.72
C SER A 356 -18.22 -14.86 3.47
N HIS A 357 -18.03 -15.62 4.55
CA HIS A 357 -19.07 -16.18 5.42
C HIS A 357 -18.46 -16.66 6.75
N PHE A 358 -19.29 -17.12 7.68
CA PHE A 358 -18.88 -17.36 9.07
C PHE A 358 -18.39 -18.78 9.37
N HIS A 359 -17.48 -19.31 8.56
CA HIS A 359 -16.78 -20.58 8.80
C HIS A 359 -15.33 -20.40 9.27
N SER A 360 -14.81 -21.38 10.02
CA SER A 360 -13.53 -21.26 10.74
C SER A 360 -12.31 -21.26 9.81
N ASP A 361 -12.43 -21.93 8.69
CA ASP A 361 -11.50 -21.92 7.56
C ASP A 361 -11.55 -20.61 6.75
N HIS A 362 -12.37 -19.63 7.15
CA HIS A 362 -12.42 -18.29 6.57
C HIS A 362 -12.16 -17.18 7.60
N MET A 363 -12.57 -17.35 8.86
CA MET A 363 -12.45 -16.30 9.89
C MET A 363 -11.60 -16.67 11.11
N GLY A 364 -11.23 -17.94 11.26
CA GLY A 364 -10.73 -18.49 12.52
C GLY A 364 -11.82 -19.14 13.39
N SER A 365 -11.42 -19.92 14.38
CA SER A 365 -12.35 -20.71 15.22
C SER A 365 -12.41 -20.24 16.68
N TYR A 366 -13.31 -20.87 17.42
CA TYR A 366 -13.46 -20.73 18.86
C TYR A 366 -13.49 -22.12 19.51
N THR A 367 -12.73 -22.30 20.59
CA THR A 367 -12.81 -23.50 21.43
C THR A 367 -12.52 -23.15 22.88
N SER A 368 -13.17 -23.82 23.83
CA SER A 368 -12.86 -23.69 25.26
C SER A 368 -11.47 -24.23 25.62
N GLY A 369 -10.90 -25.12 24.79
CA GLY A 369 -9.55 -25.67 24.93
C GLY A 369 -8.46 -24.84 24.24
N PHE A 370 -8.70 -23.55 23.97
CA PHE A 370 -7.86 -22.70 23.12
C PHE A 370 -6.39 -22.65 23.57
N ALA A 371 -6.11 -22.77 24.87
CA ALA A 371 -4.77 -22.76 25.42
C ALA A 371 -3.89 -23.91 24.88
N ALA A 372 -4.49 -25.07 24.57
CA ALA A 372 -3.78 -26.20 23.97
C ALA A 372 -3.28 -25.90 22.54
N TYR A 373 -3.87 -24.91 21.89
CA TYR A 373 -3.49 -24.42 20.55
C TYR A 373 -2.60 -23.17 20.61
N GLY A 374 -2.18 -22.75 21.81
CA GLY A 374 -1.37 -21.55 22.02
C GLY A 374 -2.10 -20.23 21.75
N TRP A 375 -3.44 -20.27 21.59
CA TRP A 375 -4.23 -19.07 21.36
C TRP A 375 -4.32 -18.23 22.63
N LYS A 376 -4.52 -16.93 22.46
CA LYS A 376 -4.66 -15.99 23.58
C LYS A 376 -6.11 -15.58 23.71
N ALA A 377 -6.60 -15.49 24.93
CA ALA A 377 -7.83 -14.77 25.24
C ALA A 377 -7.48 -13.32 25.53
N VAL A 378 -8.33 -12.40 25.09
CA VAL A 378 -8.23 -10.98 25.43
C VAL A 378 -9.56 -10.47 25.97
N ASP A 379 -9.51 -9.46 26.83
CA ASP A 379 -10.69 -8.72 27.26
C ASP A 379 -11.18 -7.76 26.16
N ARG A 380 -12.28 -7.05 26.45
CA ARG A 380 -12.87 -6.07 25.54
C ARG A 380 -11.93 -4.93 25.13
N ASN A 381 -10.87 -4.67 25.90
CA ASN A 381 -9.88 -3.63 25.61
C ASN A 381 -8.66 -4.18 24.85
N GLY A 382 -8.62 -5.49 24.58
CA GLY A 382 -7.49 -6.13 23.90
C GLY A 382 -6.36 -6.53 24.86
N THR A 383 -6.60 -6.52 26.17
CA THR A 383 -5.62 -6.95 27.17
C THR A 383 -5.67 -8.47 27.30
N ILE A 384 -4.51 -9.14 27.26
CA ILE A 384 -4.44 -10.60 27.42
C ILE A 384 -4.95 -11.02 28.80
N THR A 385 -5.86 -12.00 28.82
CA THR A 385 -6.45 -12.57 30.03
C THR A 385 -6.17 -14.07 30.14
N PRO A 386 -6.14 -14.62 31.37
CA PRO A 386 -5.93 -16.07 31.57
C PRO A 386 -7.13 -16.91 31.13
N SER A 387 -8.31 -16.31 30.97
CA SER A 387 -9.54 -16.95 30.52
C SER A 387 -10.34 -16.04 29.60
N ILE A 388 -11.20 -16.62 28.79
CA ILE A 388 -12.09 -15.90 27.88
C ILE A 388 -13.44 -15.62 28.55
N ASN A 389 -13.93 -14.39 28.45
CA ASN A 389 -15.29 -14.01 28.80
C ASN A 389 -15.97 -13.33 27.60
N LEU A 390 -16.64 -14.14 26.77
CA LEU A 390 -17.37 -13.64 25.60
C LEU A 390 -18.53 -12.70 26.00
N ASP A 391 -19.13 -12.87 27.19
CA ASP A 391 -20.21 -12.02 27.70
C ASP A 391 -19.76 -10.60 28.03
N ALA A 392 -18.52 -10.47 28.50
CA ALA A 392 -17.91 -9.17 28.79
C ALA A 392 -17.27 -8.50 27.56
N GLY A 393 -17.44 -9.07 26.36
CA GLY A 393 -16.86 -8.55 25.13
C GLY A 393 -15.42 -9.01 24.85
N GLY A 394 -14.91 -10.01 25.57
CA GLY A 394 -13.61 -10.61 25.26
C GLY A 394 -13.66 -11.50 24.01
N PHE A 395 -12.51 -11.75 23.39
CA PHE A 395 -12.39 -12.64 22.23
C PHE A 395 -11.06 -13.42 22.23
N LEU A 396 -10.99 -14.48 21.44
CA LEU A 396 -9.80 -15.29 21.18
C LEU A 396 -9.05 -14.74 19.97
N VAL A 397 -7.72 -14.73 20.10
CA VAL A 397 -6.78 -14.28 19.08
C VAL A 397 -6.38 -15.49 18.22
N ASN A 398 -7.11 -15.72 17.13
CA ASN A 398 -6.88 -16.77 16.14
C ASN A 398 -7.44 -16.31 14.77
N GLY A 399 -6.72 -16.60 13.67
CA GLY A 399 -7.19 -16.26 12.33
C GLY A 399 -7.36 -14.75 12.17
N LEU A 400 -8.55 -14.31 11.77
CA LEU A 400 -8.87 -12.90 11.55
C LEU A 400 -8.59 -12.00 12.76
N PRO A 401 -9.07 -12.30 13.99
CA PRO A 401 -8.70 -11.53 15.17
C PRO A 401 -7.20 -11.32 15.37
N GLU A 402 -6.37 -12.32 15.07
CA GLU A 402 -4.91 -12.18 15.18
C GLU A 402 -4.36 -11.22 14.14
N VAL A 403 -4.81 -11.34 12.89
CA VAL A 403 -4.42 -10.44 11.78
C VAL A 403 -4.82 -9.00 12.10
N GLY A 404 -6.08 -8.76 12.45
CA GLY A 404 -6.62 -7.42 12.67
C GLY A 404 -6.12 -6.75 13.96
N MET A 405 -5.64 -7.52 14.93
CA MET A 405 -4.91 -6.96 16.08
C MET A 405 -3.48 -6.51 15.72
N SER A 406 -2.84 -7.11 14.71
CA SER A 406 -1.49 -6.73 14.27
C SER A 406 -1.48 -5.67 13.16
N LEU A 407 -2.48 -5.68 12.28
CA LEU A 407 -2.57 -4.80 11.12
C LEU A 407 -3.96 -4.16 11.14
N PRO A 408 -4.07 -2.83 11.38
CA PRO A 408 -5.35 -2.16 11.42
C PRO A 408 -6.13 -2.36 10.11
N ILE A 409 -7.41 -2.69 10.23
CA ILE A 409 -8.34 -2.83 9.10
C ILE A 409 -9.15 -1.54 9.04
N ILE A 410 -9.16 -0.85 7.90
CA ILE A 410 -9.84 0.45 7.77
C ILE A 410 -11.33 0.27 7.51
N LYS A 411 -11.69 -0.56 6.53
CA LYS A 411 -13.08 -0.95 6.27
C LYS A 411 -13.24 -2.46 6.36
N PHE A 412 -14.16 -2.89 7.20
CA PHE A 412 -14.59 -4.27 7.33
C PHE A 412 -15.91 -4.48 6.58
N ILE A 413 -15.98 -5.49 5.73
CA ILE A 413 -17.17 -5.87 4.98
C ILE A 413 -17.45 -7.36 5.25
N ASP A 414 -18.67 -7.69 5.61
CA ASP A 414 -19.13 -9.08 5.73
C ASP A 414 -20.54 -9.23 5.16
N ARG A 415 -21.06 -10.47 5.12
CA ARG A 415 -22.43 -10.69 4.63
C ARG A 415 -23.50 -10.00 5.48
N GLY A 416 -23.22 -9.65 6.74
CA GLY A 416 -24.09 -8.93 7.65
C GLY A 416 -25.19 -9.75 8.33
N GLU A 417 -25.60 -9.26 9.51
CA GLU A 417 -26.68 -9.84 10.34
C GLU A 417 -27.67 -8.80 10.90
N TRP A 418 -27.67 -7.58 10.36
CA TRP A 418 -28.36 -6.42 10.95
C TRP A 418 -29.85 -6.25 10.58
N ASP A 419 -30.41 -7.13 9.76
CA ASP A 419 -31.80 -7.07 9.27
C ASP A 419 -32.65 -8.22 9.84
N ASN A 420 -33.98 -8.18 9.80
CA ASN A 420 -34.83 -9.31 10.22
C ASN A 420 -34.98 -10.37 9.13
N ARG A 421 -33.85 -10.76 8.53
CA ARG A 421 -33.79 -11.71 7.42
C ARG A 421 -33.65 -13.14 7.91
N ALA A 422 -34.00 -14.04 7.00
CA ALA A 422 -33.90 -15.46 7.25
C ALA A 422 -32.45 -15.90 7.56
N SER A 423 -31.45 -15.20 6.99
CA SER A 423 -30.00 -15.31 7.34
C SER A 423 -29.69 -15.27 8.83
N ASN A 424 -30.50 -14.57 9.59
CA ASN A 424 -30.22 -14.32 11.00
C ASN A 424 -30.95 -15.34 11.90
N VAL A 425 -31.89 -16.09 11.34
CA VAL A 425 -32.48 -17.30 11.95
C VAL A 425 -31.50 -18.49 11.85
N TRP A 426 -30.63 -18.52 10.83
CA TRP A 426 -29.76 -19.65 10.46
C TRP A 426 -28.45 -19.78 11.27
N ALA A 427 -28.45 -19.20 12.46
CA ALA A 427 -27.30 -18.88 13.30
C ALA A 427 -26.54 -20.12 13.85
N SER A 428 -25.74 -20.83 13.03
CA SER A 428 -24.77 -21.82 13.52
C SER A 428 -23.53 -21.17 14.17
N GLY A 429 -22.77 -21.90 14.98
CA GLY A 429 -21.49 -21.42 15.52
C GLY A 429 -21.59 -20.17 16.42
N VAL A 430 -22.58 -20.10 17.32
CA VAL A 430 -22.88 -18.92 18.17
C VAL A 430 -21.63 -18.35 18.85
N SER A 431 -20.80 -19.18 19.48
CA SER A 431 -19.58 -18.71 20.14
C SER A 431 -18.53 -18.18 19.17
N ARG A 432 -18.37 -18.79 17.99
CA ARG A 432 -17.44 -18.34 16.94
C ARG A 432 -17.87 -16.99 16.37
N ARG A 433 -19.15 -16.81 16.05
CA ARG A 433 -19.68 -15.52 15.59
C ARG A 433 -19.59 -14.45 16.68
N ARG A 434 -19.91 -14.80 17.93
CA ARG A 434 -19.74 -13.87 19.06
C ARG A 434 -18.29 -13.45 19.25
N ASN A 435 -17.34 -14.37 19.13
CA ASN A 435 -15.91 -14.08 19.16
C ASN A 435 -15.54 -13.03 18.11
N TYR A 436 -16.03 -13.22 16.89
CA TYR A 436 -15.83 -12.30 15.79
C TYR A 436 -16.44 -10.92 16.00
N TYR A 437 -17.69 -10.84 16.46
CA TYR A 437 -18.32 -9.54 16.74
C TYR A 437 -17.65 -8.80 17.89
N ASN A 438 -17.16 -9.52 18.91
CA ASN A 438 -16.37 -8.91 19.98
C ASN A 438 -15.03 -8.36 19.44
N PHE A 439 -14.38 -9.07 18.53
CA PHE A 439 -13.21 -8.55 17.81
C PHE A 439 -13.55 -7.32 16.96
N LEU A 440 -14.67 -7.33 16.21
CA LEU A 440 -15.11 -6.16 15.44
C LEU A 440 -15.38 -4.95 16.34
N ASP A 441 -16.10 -5.12 17.46
CA ASP A 441 -16.33 -4.04 18.45
C ASP A 441 -15.01 -3.48 18.98
N TRP A 442 -14.04 -4.35 19.26
CA TRP A 442 -12.69 -3.92 19.64
C TRP A 442 -11.99 -3.14 18.52
N SER A 443 -12.07 -3.61 17.28
CA SER A 443 -11.45 -2.97 16.11
C SER A 443 -12.04 -1.59 15.86
N VAL A 444 -13.36 -1.45 15.90
CA VAL A 444 -14.09 -0.16 15.78
C VAL A 444 -13.63 0.81 16.86
N ARG A 445 -13.60 0.39 18.13
CA ARG A 445 -13.21 1.26 19.25
C ARG A 445 -11.73 1.65 19.23
N THR A 446 -10.85 0.73 18.82
CA THR A 446 -9.40 0.92 18.88
C THR A 446 -8.86 1.64 17.65
N HIS A 447 -9.39 1.33 16.46
CA HIS A 447 -8.84 1.78 15.19
C HIS A 447 -9.80 2.68 14.38
N GLY A 448 -11.05 2.86 14.84
CA GLY A 448 -12.06 3.58 14.06
C GLY A 448 -12.49 2.83 12.80
N THR A 449 -12.36 1.50 12.80
CA THR A 449 -12.77 0.62 11.70
C THR A 449 -14.22 0.90 11.31
N VAL A 450 -14.48 1.02 10.01
CA VAL A 450 -15.84 1.15 9.47
C VAL A 450 -16.35 -0.23 9.09
N CYS A 451 -17.46 -0.67 9.68
CA CYS A 451 -18.09 -1.94 9.33
C CYS A 451 -19.28 -1.69 8.39
N GLU A 452 -19.35 -2.42 7.28
CA GLU A 452 -20.44 -2.38 6.31
C GLU A 452 -20.93 -3.77 5.97
N GLN A 453 -22.23 -3.90 5.66
CA GLN A 453 -22.75 -5.09 5.01
C GLN A 453 -22.32 -5.11 3.54
N PHE A 454 -22.01 -6.30 3.02
CA PHE A 454 -21.67 -6.51 1.62
C PHE A 454 -22.82 -6.07 0.70
N ALA A 455 -22.53 -5.17 -0.23
CA ALA A 455 -23.53 -4.48 -1.02
C ALA A 455 -23.66 -5.10 -2.41
N VAL A 456 -24.68 -5.95 -2.59
CA VAL A 456 -24.96 -6.65 -3.85
C VAL A 456 -25.33 -5.68 -4.97
N GLY A 457 -24.81 -5.91 -6.18
CA GLY A 457 -25.03 -5.12 -7.38
C GLY A 457 -24.25 -3.80 -7.46
N ARG A 458 -23.50 -3.45 -6.43
CA ARG A 458 -22.77 -2.17 -6.30
C ARG A 458 -21.33 -2.30 -6.80
N THR A 459 -20.76 -1.19 -7.25
CA THR A 459 -19.35 -1.09 -7.73
C THR A 459 -18.55 -0.01 -7.02
N ASP A 460 -19.16 0.68 -6.07
CA ASP A 460 -18.64 1.83 -5.35
C ASP A 460 -18.46 1.54 -3.85
N GLN A 461 -18.58 0.28 -3.42
CA GLN A 461 -18.29 -0.14 -2.05
C GLN A 461 -16.79 -0.36 -1.82
N ILE A 462 -16.16 -1.09 -2.75
CA ILE A 462 -14.73 -1.39 -2.79
C ILE A 462 -14.16 -0.65 -4.00
N VAL A 463 -13.37 0.39 -3.74
CA VAL A 463 -12.85 1.31 -4.76
C VAL A 463 -11.37 1.60 -4.51
N LEU A 464 -10.69 2.06 -5.55
CA LEU A 464 -9.31 2.56 -5.47
C LEU A 464 -9.23 3.79 -4.54
N LYS A 465 -8.27 3.80 -3.60
CA LYS A 465 -8.13 4.78 -2.51
C LYS A 465 -7.08 5.85 -2.76
N HIS A 466 -6.21 5.68 -3.75
CA HIS A 466 -5.05 6.52 -3.99
C HIS A 466 -5.14 7.24 -5.34
N SER A 467 -4.86 6.54 -6.44
CA SER A 467 -4.72 7.12 -7.79
C SER A 467 -5.83 6.63 -8.74
N ALA A 468 -7.07 6.57 -8.25
CA ALA A 468 -8.21 5.95 -8.94
C ALA A 468 -8.41 6.41 -10.39
N SER A 469 -8.20 7.71 -10.67
CA SER A 469 -8.37 8.30 -12.01
C SER A 469 -7.42 7.74 -13.06
N ARG A 470 -6.31 7.09 -12.68
CA ARG A 470 -5.37 6.42 -13.59
C ARG A 470 -5.85 5.04 -14.05
N TYR A 471 -6.84 4.46 -13.38
CA TYR A 471 -7.33 3.11 -13.63
C TYR A 471 -8.86 3.07 -13.74
N PRO A 472 -9.48 3.85 -14.66
CA PRO A 472 -10.93 3.88 -14.82
C PRO A 472 -11.55 2.53 -15.21
N GLN A 473 -10.74 1.60 -15.72
CA GLN A 473 -11.11 0.23 -16.09
C GLN A 473 -11.06 -0.77 -14.92
N PHE A 474 -10.72 -0.35 -13.71
CA PHE A 474 -10.74 -1.21 -12.52
C PHE A 474 -12.10 -1.15 -11.82
N THR A 475 -12.72 -2.30 -11.57
CA THR A 475 -13.98 -2.37 -10.81
C THR A 475 -14.07 -3.63 -9.97
N VAL A 476 -14.66 -3.54 -8.78
CA VAL A 476 -15.12 -4.69 -7.98
C VAL A 476 -16.64 -4.62 -7.91
N ARG A 477 -17.34 -5.68 -8.33
CA ARG A 477 -18.81 -5.74 -8.31
C ARG A 477 -19.29 -6.82 -7.35
N GLY A 478 -20.13 -6.44 -6.40
CA GLY A 478 -20.87 -7.41 -5.58
C GLY A 478 -21.90 -8.17 -6.42
N ILE A 479 -21.82 -9.50 -6.43
CA ILE A 479 -22.71 -10.37 -7.22
C ILE A 479 -23.78 -11.02 -6.35
N ALA A 480 -23.41 -11.51 -5.17
CA ALA A 480 -24.36 -12.12 -4.24
C ALA A 480 -23.88 -12.04 -2.79
N ALA A 481 -24.81 -12.05 -1.84
CA ALA A 481 -24.58 -12.24 -0.40
C ALA A 481 -25.94 -12.51 0.29
N ASN A 482 -25.99 -13.35 1.32
CA ASN A 482 -27.26 -13.75 1.98
C ASN A 482 -28.37 -14.17 1.00
N GLY A 483 -27.98 -14.80 -0.13
CA GLY A 483 -28.88 -15.20 -1.21
C GLY A 483 -29.56 -14.06 -1.99
N ASP A 484 -29.24 -12.81 -1.70
CA ASP A 484 -29.50 -11.71 -2.62
C ASP A 484 -28.57 -11.86 -3.82
N VAL A 485 -29.09 -11.72 -5.04
CA VAL A 485 -28.30 -11.82 -6.27
C VAL A 485 -28.55 -10.61 -7.15
N TRP A 486 -27.47 -10.00 -7.65
CA TRP A 486 -27.54 -8.92 -8.63
C TRP A 486 -28.29 -9.39 -9.89
N THR A 487 -29.14 -8.55 -10.47
CA THR A 487 -29.98 -8.96 -11.62
C THR A 487 -29.29 -8.84 -12.98
N GLY A 488 -28.02 -8.40 -13.02
CA GLY A 488 -27.32 -8.07 -14.26
C GLY A 488 -27.59 -6.66 -14.78
N ASN A 489 -28.48 -5.89 -14.13
CA ASN A 489 -28.87 -4.55 -14.57
C ASN A 489 -28.69 -3.49 -13.48
N GLY A 490 -27.88 -2.48 -13.75
CA GLY A 490 -27.60 -1.38 -12.83
C GLY A 490 -27.13 -1.88 -11.47
N THR A 491 -27.83 -1.47 -10.41
CA THR A 491 -27.62 -1.92 -9.01
C THR A 491 -28.79 -2.75 -8.50
N SER A 492 -29.66 -3.26 -9.38
CA SER A 492 -30.86 -3.99 -8.99
C SER A 492 -30.52 -5.38 -8.44
N VAL A 493 -31.25 -5.80 -7.41
CA VAL A 493 -30.99 -7.03 -6.66
C VAL A 493 -32.28 -7.82 -6.53
N ASN A 494 -32.21 -9.14 -6.71
CA ASN A 494 -33.29 -10.05 -6.38
C ASN A 494 -33.02 -10.69 -5.02
N THR A 495 -33.94 -10.48 -4.07
CA THR A 495 -33.81 -10.90 -2.67
C THR A 495 -34.72 -12.08 -2.32
N THR A 496 -35.35 -12.73 -3.31
CA THR A 496 -36.38 -13.76 -3.07
C THR A 496 -35.85 -15.17 -3.18
N TYR A 497 -34.54 -15.37 -3.37
CA TYR A 497 -33.98 -16.70 -3.55
C TYR A 497 -33.96 -17.50 -2.26
N LEU A 498 -33.92 -16.86 -1.09
CA LEU A 498 -34.02 -17.55 0.19
C LEU A 498 -35.44 -17.51 0.76
N PRO A 499 -35.83 -18.54 1.55
CA PRO A 499 -37.10 -18.54 2.27
C PRO A 499 -37.19 -17.37 3.25
N SER A 500 -38.41 -16.99 3.64
CA SER A 500 -38.61 -15.92 4.63
C SER A 500 -38.13 -16.35 6.03
N ALA A 501 -37.88 -15.39 6.92
CA ALA A 501 -37.47 -15.69 8.29
C ALA A 501 -38.54 -16.50 9.04
N ALA A 502 -39.82 -16.20 8.77
CA ALA A 502 -40.95 -16.93 9.33
C ALA A 502 -40.99 -18.39 8.84
N ASP A 503 -40.78 -18.63 7.54
CA ASP A 503 -40.73 -20.00 7.00
C ASP A 503 -39.55 -20.78 7.58
N CYS A 504 -38.40 -20.13 7.76
CA CYS A 504 -37.23 -20.75 8.36
C CYS A 504 -37.46 -21.12 9.82
N LEU A 505 -38.07 -20.23 10.62
CA LEU A 505 -38.44 -20.52 12.00
C LEU A 505 -39.43 -21.69 12.08
N ALA A 506 -40.43 -21.71 11.21
CA ALA A 506 -41.43 -22.77 11.16
C ALA A 506 -40.84 -24.13 10.77
N ASN A 507 -39.73 -24.14 10.01
CA ASN A 507 -39.13 -25.35 9.47
C ASN A 507 -37.71 -25.63 10.00
N VAL A 508 -37.27 -24.97 11.07
CA VAL A 508 -35.87 -25.02 11.56
C VAL A 508 -35.34 -26.44 11.83
N SER A 509 -36.23 -27.40 12.11
CA SER A 509 -35.89 -28.80 12.34
C SER A 509 -35.72 -29.64 11.08
N THR A 510 -36.26 -29.21 9.93
CA THR A 510 -36.20 -29.94 8.64
C THR A 510 -35.28 -29.25 7.63
N TYR A 511 -35.14 -27.95 7.78
CA TYR A 511 -34.23 -27.12 7.04
C TYR A 511 -32.79 -27.43 7.50
N ASP A 512 -32.05 -28.19 6.68
CA ASP A 512 -30.58 -28.33 6.82
C ASP A 512 -29.87 -27.02 6.40
N MET A 513 -29.81 -26.05 7.32
CA MET A 513 -29.36 -24.69 7.04
C MET A 513 -27.84 -24.59 7.06
N ASN A 514 -27.24 -24.39 5.89
CA ASN A 514 -25.80 -24.26 5.73
C ASN A 514 -25.42 -22.79 5.50
N GLU A 515 -24.45 -22.30 6.28
CA GLU A 515 -23.89 -20.94 6.21
C GLU A 515 -23.28 -20.62 4.82
N ASN A 516 -22.80 -21.64 4.10
CA ASN A 516 -22.12 -21.52 2.82
C ASN A 516 -22.91 -20.80 1.73
N VAL A 517 -24.24 -21.03 1.64
CA VAL A 517 -25.09 -20.39 0.62
C VAL A 517 -25.23 -18.87 0.81
N LEU A 518 -24.76 -18.35 1.94
CA LEU A 518 -24.82 -16.94 2.30
C LEU A 518 -23.56 -16.16 1.94
N SER A 519 -22.57 -16.84 1.37
CA SER A 519 -21.27 -16.28 1.02
C SER A 519 -21.36 -15.00 0.21
N CYS A 520 -20.48 -14.05 0.52
CA CYS A 520 -20.22 -12.89 -0.33
C CYS A 520 -19.53 -13.34 -1.62
N VAL A 521 -20.06 -12.89 -2.75
CA VAL A 521 -19.56 -13.21 -4.10
C VAL A 521 -19.27 -11.92 -4.83
N PHE A 522 -18.12 -11.82 -5.48
CA PHE A 522 -17.80 -10.67 -6.33
C PHE A 522 -17.06 -11.08 -7.61
N THR A 523 -17.17 -10.20 -8.60
CA THR A 523 -16.21 -10.14 -9.70
C THR A 523 -15.29 -8.94 -9.53
N LEU A 524 -14.06 -9.09 -10.02
CA LEU A 524 -13.08 -8.00 -10.14
C LEU A 524 -12.65 -7.92 -11.60
N SER A 525 -12.71 -6.73 -12.17
CA SER A 525 -12.27 -6.46 -13.55
C SER A 525 -11.13 -5.45 -13.54
N TYR A 526 -10.10 -5.67 -14.34
CA TYR A 526 -9.03 -4.73 -14.62
C TYR A 526 -8.63 -4.82 -16.10
N GLY A 527 -9.09 -3.86 -16.91
CA GLY A 527 -8.86 -3.91 -18.36
C GLY A 527 -9.61 -5.09 -18.97
N LYS A 528 -8.87 -6.04 -19.57
CA LYS A 528 -9.43 -7.30 -20.10
C LYS A 528 -9.40 -8.45 -19.10
N PHE A 529 -8.77 -8.26 -17.94
CA PHE A 529 -8.68 -9.31 -16.93
C PHE A 529 -9.92 -9.29 -16.04
N ASP A 530 -10.62 -10.42 -15.97
CA ASP A 530 -11.74 -10.68 -15.08
C ASP A 530 -11.42 -11.82 -14.11
N TRP A 531 -11.81 -11.62 -12.85
CA TRP A 531 -11.65 -12.55 -11.74
C TRP A 531 -12.99 -12.82 -11.05
N PHE A 532 -13.25 -14.07 -10.68
CA PHE A 532 -14.42 -14.45 -9.87
C PHE A 532 -14.00 -15.04 -8.51
N ALA A 533 -14.62 -14.53 -7.44
CA ALA A 533 -14.50 -15.05 -6.08
C ALA A 533 -15.88 -15.42 -5.53
N GLY A 534 -16.13 -16.74 -5.42
CA GLY A 534 -17.42 -17.28 -4.99
C GLY A 534 -17.57 -17.56 -3.50
N GLY A 535 -16.51 -17.38 -2.70
CA GLY A 535 -16.48 -17.89 -1.33
C GLY A 535 -16.82 -19.38 -1.33
N ASP A 536 -17.86 -19.72 -0.57
CA ASP A 536 -18.31 -21.09 -0.33
C ASP A 536 -19.70 -21.37 -0.89
N ILE A 537 -20.20 -20.55 -1.81
CA ILE A 537 -21.49 -20.80 -2.46
C ILE A 537 -21.59 -22.24 -2.95
N GLN A 538 -22.78 -22.81 -2.79
CA GLN A 538 -23.06 -24.20 -3.11
C GLN A 538 -24.06 -24.28 -4.26
N TYR A 539 -23.95 -25.38 -4.99
CA TYR A 539 -25.04 -25.92 -5.79
C TYR A 539 -25.34 -27.32 -5.28
N THR A 540 -26.62 -27.68 -5.25
CA THR A 540 -27.00 -29.05 -4.95
C THR A 540 -28.09 -29.48 -5.90
N ASP A 541 -27.74 -30.34 -6.87
CA ASP A 541 -28.72 -31.12 -7.64
C ASP A 541 -29.54 -32.09 -6.74
N TYR A 542 -29.22 -32.14 -5.44
CA TYR A 542 -29.61 -33.18 -4.49
C TYR A 542 -30.40 -32.67 -3.27
N ASN A 543 -30.88 -31.44 -3.26
CA ASN A 543 -31.73 -30.98 -2.15
C ASN A 543 -33.19 -30.86 -2.54
N GLN A 544 -34.07 -31.17 -1.59
CA GLN A 544 -35.52 -30.97 -1.72
C GLN A 544 -35.89 -29.48 -1.87
N TYR A 545 -34.96 -28.57 -1.56
CA TYR A 545 -35.17 -27.14 -1.57
C TYR A 545 -34.36 -26.45 -2.68
N SER A 546 -35.04 -25.87 -3.66
CA SER A 546 -34.43 -25.18 -4.80
C SER A 546 -33.56 -23.99 -4.42
N TRP A 547 -33.88 -23.32 -3.31
CA TRP A 547 -33.17 -22.15 -2.82
C TRP A 547 -31.74 -22.43 -2.36
N LYS A 548 -31.38 -23.69 -2.12
CA LYS A 548 -30.00 -24.11 -1.76
C LYS A 548 -29.04 -24.09 -2.93
N ASP A 549 -29.55 -24.06 -4.16
CA ASP A 549 -28.75 -23.87 -5.36
C ASP A 549 -28.63 -22.37 -5.67
N ILE A 550 -27.75 -21.68 -4.93
CA ILE A 550 -27.51 -20.25 -5.12
C ILE A 550 -26.61 -19.97 -6.33
N GLU A 551 -25.85 -20.96 -6.78
CA GLU A 551 -25.03 -20.83 -7.99
C GLU A 551 -25.87 -20.66 -9.26
N LYS A 552 -27.05 -21.28 -9.33
CA LYS A 552 -27.94 -21.16 -10.49
C LYS A 552 -28.33 -19.71 -10.81
N PRO A 553 -28.90 -18.91 -9.88
CA PRO A 553 -29.19 -17.50 -10.19
C PRO A 553 -27.92 -16.67 -10.46
N ILE A 554 -26.79 -16.98 -9.81
CA ILE A 554 -25.51 -16.32 -10.08
C ILE A 554 -25.04 -16.59 -11.52
N SER A 555 -25.18 -17.82 -12.01
CA SER A 555 -24.78 -18.22 -13.37
C SER A 555 -25.48 -17.44 -14.48
N ALA A 556 -26.65 -16.86 -14.20
CA ALA A 556 -27.41 -16.07 -15.15
C ALA A 556 -26.90 -14.63 -15.31
N VAL A 557 -26.03 -14.16 -14.41
CA VAL A 557 -25.61 -12.74 -14.33
C VAL A 557 -24.09 -12.55 -14.36
N VAL A 558 -23.32 -13.64 -14.38
CA VAL A 558 -21.87 -13.61 -14.55
C VAL A 558 -21.48 -14.03 -15.97
N GLY A 559 -20.32 -13.56 -16.43
CA GLY A 559 -19.76 -13.87 -17.74
C GLY A 559 -18.46 -14.65 -17.63
N LYS A 560 -17.77 -14.81 -18.77
CA LYS A 560 -16.44 -15.43 -18.82
C LYS A 560 -15.48 -14.67 -17.89
N VAL A 561 -14.57 -15.41 -17.24
CA VAL A 561 -13.44 -14.85 -16.49
C VAL A 561 -12.12 -15.51 -16.92
N GLU A 562 -11.00 -14.82 -16.72
CA GLU A 562 -9.65 -15.32 -16.96
C GLU A 562 -9.26 -16.35 -15.89
N ALA A 563 -9.54 -16.02 -14.63
CA ALA A 563 -9.20 -16.86 -13.49
C ALA A 563 -10.27 -16.78 -12.40
N MET A 564 -10.33 -17.81 -11.56
CA MET A 564 -11.21 -17.81 -10.39
C MET A 564 -10.62 -18.55 -9.21
N LYS A 565 -11.07 -18.18 -8.01
CA LYS A 565 -11.04 -19.09 -6.86
C LYS A 565 -12.19 -20.07 -6.99
N ALA A 566 -11.92 -21.35 -6.74
CA ALA A 566 -12.97 -22.36 -6.61
C ALA A 566 -13.98 -21.98 -5.52
N CYS A 567 -15.27 -22.14 -5.82
CA CYS A 567 -16.30 -22.12 -4.79
C CYS A 567 -16.10 -23.32 -3.85
N HIS A 568 -16.21 -23.11 -2.54
CA HIS A 568 -16.20 -24.17 -1.52
C HIS A 568 -15.06 -25.19 -1.72
N HIS A 569 -13.84 -24.69 -1.88
CA HIS A 569 -12.63 -25.49 -2.11
C HIS A 569 -12.72 -26.54 -3.24
N ALA A 570 -13.60 -26.34 -4.22
CA ALA A 570 -13.93 -27.31 -5.27
C ALA A 570 -14.43 -28.67 -4.73
N THR A 571 -15.22 -28.65 -3.65
CA THR A 571 -15.95 -29.82 -3.19
C THR A 571 -17.12 -30.17 -4.13
N ASN A 572 -17.74 -31.34 -3.91
CA ASN A 572 -18.71 -31.94 -4.82
C ASN A 572 -20.02 -31.15 -4.96
N ASN A 573 -20.40 -30.37 -3.95
CA ASN A 573 -21.62 -29.56 -3.90
C ASN A 573 -21.38 -28.08 -4.29
N ALA A 574 -20.33 -27.80 -5.06
CA ALA A 574 -20.02 -26.47 -5.55
C ALA A 574 -19.48 -26.54 -6.99
N ASN A 575 -19.50 -25.42 -7.71
CA ASN A 575 -19.04 -25.26 -9.08
C ASN A 575 -19.89 -26.11 -10.06
N SER A 576 -21.18 -25.80 -10.13
CA SER A 576 -22.19 -26.38 -11.01
C SER A 576 -21.81 -26.25 -12.49
N ALA A 577 -22.38 -27.13 -13.32
CA ALA A 577 -22.20 -27.04 -14.77
C ALA A 577 -22.73 -25.71 -15.35
N ALA A 578 -23.81 -25.15 -14.77
CA ALA A 578 -24.36 -23.87 -15.19
C ALA A 578 -23.39 -22.71 -14.88
N LEU A 579 -22.89 -22.63 -13.64
CA LEU A 579 -21.93 -21.60 -13.24
C LEU A 579 -20.64 -21.69 -14.06
N LEU A 580 -20.07 -22.89 -14.20
CA LEU A 580 -18.85 -23.08 -14.98
C LEU A 580 -19.07 -22.88 -16.49
N GLY A 581 -20.28 -23.14 -16.99
CA GLY A 581 -20.69 -22.82 -18.35
C GLY A 581 -20.75 -21.31 -18.62
N ALA A 582 -21.00 -20.48 -17.60
CA ALA A 582 -20.93 -19.02 -17.69
C ALA A 582 -19.48 -18.52 -17.52
N LEU A 583 -18.79 -18.96 -16.47
CA LEU A 583 -17.46 -18.45 -16.08
C LEU A 583 -16.32 -18.91 -17.00
N LYS A 584 -16.32 -20.18 -17.44
CA LYS A 584 -15.28 -20.78 -18.31
C LYS A 584 -13.83 -20.28 -18.02
N PRO A 585 -13.33 -20.42 -16.78
CA PRO A 585 -12.01 -19.91 -16.41
C PRO A 585 -10.90 -20.61 -17.20
N ASP A 586 -9.81 -19.89 -17.49
CA ASP A 586 -8.58 -20.45 -18.05
C ASP A 586 -7.66 -20.98 -16.94
N ASN A 587 -7.69 -20.35 -15.75
CA ASN A 587 -6.92 -20.77 -14.57
C ASN A 587 -7.80 -20.88 -13.31
N LEU A 588 -7.61 -21.95 -12.54
CA LEU A 588 -8.34 -22.21 -11.28
C LEU A 588 -7.37 -22.23 -10.10
N ILE A 589 -7.67 -21.42 -9.08
CA ILE A 589 -6.98 -21.45 -7.78
C ILE A 589 -7.89 -22.14 -6.77
N VAL A 590 -7.35 -23.14 -6.06
CA VAL A 590 -8.06 -23.89 -5.03
C VAL A 590 -7.31 -23.79 -3.70
N GLY A 591 -7.90 -23.09 -2.72
CA GLY A 591 -7.43 -23.16 -1.35
C GLY A 591 -7.79 -24.52 -0.76
N VAL A 592 -6.79 -25.36 -0.48
CA VAL A 592 -7.04 -26.69 0.08
C VAL A 592 -7.17 -26.58 1.59
N TRP A 593 -8.35 -26.91 2.12
CA TRP A 593 -8.59 -26.99 3.55
C TRP A 593 -8.52 -28.43 4.09
N THR A 594 -9.04 -29.41 3.36
CA THR A 594 -9.10 -30.82 3.79
C THR A 594 -8.54 -31.78 2.75
N LYS A 595 -8.31 -33.03 3.13
CA LYS A 595 -7.82 -34.10 2.24
C LYS A 595 -8.79 -34.46 1.10
N ASN A 596 -10.01 -33.96 1.12
CA ASN A 596 -11.04 -34.25 0.12
C ASN A 596 -11.15 -33.14 -0.95
N HIS A 597 -10.37 -32.06 -0.82
CA HIS A 597 -10.48 -30.87 -1.68
C HIS A 597 -9.25 -30.70 -2.58
N PRO A 598 -9.40 -30.56 -3.92
CA PRO A 598 -10.64 -30.63 -4.69
C PRO A 598 -11.16 -32.06 -4.90
N THR A 599 -12.45 -32.21 -5.20
CA THR A 599 -13.05 -33.50 -5.53
C THR A 599 -12.97 -33.82 -7.03
N SER A 600 -12.86 -35.11 -7.38
CA SER A 600 -12.76 -35.57 -8.77
C SER A 600 -14.01 -35.27 -9.61
N SER A 601 -15.20 -35.29 -9.02
CA SER A 601 -16.45 -34.95 -9.69
C SER A 601 -16.52 -33.46 -10.06
N THR A 602 -16.04 -32.58 -9.18
CA THR A 602 -15.97 -31.14 -9.44
C THR A 602 -14.93 -30.82 -10.52
N LEU A 603 -13.75 -31.44 -10.45
CA LEU A 603 -12.74 -31.32 -11.51
C LEU A 603 -13.28 -31.78 -12.87
N LYS A 604 -14.10 -32.83 -12.91
CA LYS A 604 -14.77 -33.26 -14.15
C LYS A 604 -15.59 -32.13 -14.78
N ARG A 605 -16.37 -31.41 -13.98
CA ARG A 605 -17.21 -30.29 -14.47
C ARG A 605 -16.35 -29.13 -14.97
N PHE A 606 -15.30 -28.78 -14.22
CA PHE A 606 -14.29 -27.80 -14.64
C PHE A 606 -13.68 -28.14 -15.99
N PHE A 607 -13.18 -29.36 -16.17
CA PHE A 607 -12.57 -29.78 -17.45
C PHE A 607 -13.57 -29.99 -18.59
N THR A 608 -14.86 -30.17 -18.26
CA THR A 608 -15.93 -30.20 -19.27
C THR A 608 -16.22 -28.79 -19.79
N ALA A 609 -16.28 -27.79 -18.90
CA ALA A 609 -16.52 -26.39 -19.28
C ALA A 609 -15.27 -25.73 -19.92
N SER A 610 -14.09 -26.03 -19.37
CA SER A 610 -12.79 -25.50 -19.78
C SER A 610 -11.78 -26.64 -20.01
N PRO A 611 -11.71 -27.22 -21.22
CA PRO A 611 -10.81 -28.34 -21.50
C PRO A 611 -9.32 -28.03 -21.27
N ASN A 612 -8.90 -26.78 -21.45
CA ASN A 612 -7.52 -26.32 -21.29
C ASN A 612 -7.23 -25.73 -19.91
N LEU A 613 -8.15 -25.87 -18.95
CA LEU A 613 -7.99 -25.34 -17.59
C LEU A 613 -6.69 -25.79 -16.95
N ARG A 614 -5.99 -24.85 -16.32
CA ARG A 614 -4.84 -25.10 -15.45
C ARG A 614 -5.24 -24.97 -13.99
N VAL A 615 -4.81 -25.90 -13.15
CA VAL A 615 -5.21 -25.96 -11.73
C VAL A 615 -4.02 -25.73 -10.81
N PHE A 616 -4.20 -24.82 -9.85
CA PHE A 616 -3.23 -24.47 -8.82
C PHE A 616 -3.87 -24.73 -7.45
N THR A 617 -3.23 -25.54 -6.61
CA THR A 617 -3.71 -25.81 -5.25
C THR A 617 -2.66 -25.46 -4.21
N THR A 618 -3.10 -25.00 -3.05
CA THR A 618 -2.20 -24.52 -1.99
C THR A 618 -1.54 -25.63 -1.18
N ASN A 619 -2.21 -26.77 -0.92
CA ASN A 619 -1.67 -27.77 0.03
C ASN A 619 -2.31 -29.17 -0.12
N MET A 620 -2.14 -29.87 -1.23
CA MET A 620 -2.71 -31.22 -1.38
C MET A 620 -1.96 -32.29 -0.59
N SER A 621 -2.71 -33.14 0.12
CA SER A 621 -2.18 -34.34 0.75
C SER A 621 -1.81 -35.43 -0.26
N GLU A 622 -0.89 -36.33 0.12
CA GLU A 622 -0.52 -37.48 -0.71
C GLU A 622 -1.69 -38.44 -0.95
N SER A 623 -2.63 -38.56 -0.01
CA SER A 623 -3.83 -39.38 -0.19
C SER A 623 -4.74 -38.80 -1.27
N LEU A 624 -4.90 -37.48 -1.30
CA LEU A 624 -5.66 -36.82 -2.35
C LEU A 624 -5.00 -36.97 -3.72
N LYS A 625 -3.68 -36.77 -3.81
CA LYS A 625 -2.93 -36.96 -5.07
C LYS A 625 -3.19 -38.35 -5.64
N LYS A 626 -3.16 -39.41 -4.82
CA LYS A 626 -3.49 -40.78 -5.23
C LYS A 626 -4.92 -40.90 -5.76
N THR A 627 -5.90 -40.34 -5.06
CA THR A 627 -7.31 -40.33 -5.50
C THR A 627 -7.46 -39.65 -6.86
N LEU A 628 -6.78 -38.52 -7.09
CA LEU A 628 -6.85 -37.79 -8.35
C LEU A 628 -6.03 -38.43 -9.49
N THR A 629 -4.97 -39.19 -9.17
CA THR A 629 -4.28 -40.06 -10.14
C THR A 629 -5.22 -41.14 -10.65
N SER A 630 -5.92 -41.84 -9.75
CA SER A 630 -6.90 -42.87 -10.11
C SER A 630 -8.07 -42.32 -10.94
N ALA A 631 -8.42 -41.05 -10.74
CA ALA A 631 -9.43 -40.36 -11.54
C ALA A 631 -8.90 -39.81 -12.88
N GLY A 632 -7.59 -39.91 -13.15
CA GLY A 632 -6.96 -39.48 -14.40
C GLY A 632 -6.67 -37.97 -14.51
N TYR A 633 -6.66 -37.23 -13.39
CA TYR A 633 -6.42 -35.78 -13.39
C TYR A 633 -5.00 -35.39 -12.96
N TYR A 634 -4.44 -36.08 -11.97
CA TYR A 634 -3.09 -35.80 -11.48
C TYR A 634 -2.06 -36.76 -12.12
N PRO A 635 -0.85 -36.29 -12.49
CA PRO A 635 -0.33 -34.92 -12.35
C PRO A 635 -0.64 -33.98 -13.52
N SER A 636 -1.10 -34.49 -14.66
CA SER A 636 -1.09 -33.76 -15.94
C SER A 636 -1.94 -32.49 -16.00
N ARG A 637 -2.90 -32.29 -15.08
CA ARG A 637 -3.78 -31.12 -15.04
C ARG A 637 -3.45 -30.11 -13.94
N PHE A 638 -2.41 -30.37 -13.14
CA PHE A 638 -2.03 -29.54 -12.00
C PHE A 638 -0.67 -28.90 -12.22
N ASP A 639 -0.62 -27.57 -12.14
CA ASP A 639 0.62 -26.80 -12.23
C ASP A 639 1.32 -26.68 -10.90
N THR A 640 0.56 -26.75 -9.81
CA THR A 640 1.11 -26.93 -8.48
C THR A 640 0.16 -27.69 -7.57
N THR A 641 0.75 -28.32 -6.56
CA THR A 641 0.04 -28.98 -5.46
C THR A 641 0.35 -28.41 -4.07
N SER A 642 1.28 -27.44 -3.99
CA SER A 642 1.69 -26.79 -2.75
C SER A 642 2.22 -25.39 -3.05
N GLY A 643 2.25 -24.50 -2.05
CA GLY A 643 2.85 -23.18 -2.15
C GLY A 643 1.84 -22.05 -1.97
N HIS A 644 2.36 -20.85 -1.75
CA HIS A 644 1.58 -19.64 -1.96
C HIS A 644 1.42 -19.41 -3.47
N ILE A 645 0.25 -18.93 -3.91
CA ILE A 645 -0.02 -18.72 -5.33
C ILE A 645 -0.23 -17.23 -5.55
N VAL A 646 0.51 -16.61 -6.47
CA VAL A 646 0.37 -15.19 -6.81
C VAL A 646 0.00 -15.06 -8.27
N LEU A 647 -1.22 -14.59 -8.54
CA LEU A 647 -1.63 -14.15 -9.87
C LEU A 647 -1.32 -12.65 -9.98
N ARG A 648 -0.56 -12.27 -11.01
CA ARG A 648 -0.05 -10.91 -11.18
C ARG A 648 -0.32 -10.42 -12.60
N VAL A 649 -1.23 -9.46 -12.69
CA VAL A 649 -1.73 -8.87 -13.92
C VAL A 649 -0.88 -7.64 -14.24
N LYS A 650 -0.43 -7.56 -15.49
CA LYS A 650 0.35 -6.42 -15.98
C LYS A 650 -0.49 -5.14 -16.02
N PRO A 651 0.15 -3.96 -16.00
CA PRO A 651 -0.52 -2.70 -16.23
C PRO A 651 -1.40 -2.73 -17.48
N GLY A 652 -2.64 -2.29 -17.33
CA GLY A 652 -3.65 -2.27 -18.39
C GLY A 652 -4.49 -3.54 -18.52
N GLY A 653 -4.09 -4.66 -17.89
CA GLY A 653 -4.95 -5.84 -17.82
C GLY A 653 -4.91 -6.80 -19.01
N ASP A 654 -3.97 -6.63 -19.95
CA ASP A 654 -3.91 -7.44 -21.18
C ASP A 654 -3.33 -8.84 -20.98
N SER A 655 -2.47 -9.04 -19.98
CA SER A 655 -1.89 -10.34 -19.67
C SER A 655 -1.52 -10.47 -18.20
N TYR A 656 -1.35 -11.70 -17.73
CA TYR A 656 -0.94 -12.01 -16.36
C TYR A 656 0.00 -13.22 -16.31
N TYR A 657 0.70 -13.34 -15.18
CA TYR A 657 1.45 -14.54 -14.80
C TYR A 657 0.85 -15.14 -13.54
N ILE A 658 1.09 -16.42 -13.33
CA ILE A 658 0.87 -17.08 -12.04
C ILE A 658 2.23 -17.58 -11.54
N TYR A 659 2.59 -17.14 -10.34
CA TYR A 659 3.80 -17.55 -9.63
C TYR A 659 3.42 -18.47 -8.48
N VAL A 660 4.20 -19.51 -8.27
CA VAL A 660 4.11 -20.36 -7.08
C VAL A 660 5.30 -20.01 -6.21
N LEU A 661 5.06 -19.64 -4.96
CA LEU A 661 6.11 -19.31 -3.99
C LEU A 661 6.25 -20.45 -3.00
N ASP A 662 7.48 -20.72 -2.60
CA ASP A 662 7.81 -21.66 -1.54
C ASP A 662 7.11 -21.26 -0.23
N ASP A 663 6.42 -22.22 0.37
CA ASP A 663 5.67 -22.08 1.63
C ASP A 663 6.35 -22.79 2.80
N SER A 664 7.60 -23.24 2.62
CA SER A 664 8.40 -23.91 3.66
C SER A 664 9.15 -22.93 4.58
N ASP A 665 9.23 -21.66 4.21
CA ASP A 665 9.80 -20.57 5.02
C ASP A 665 9.12 -19.22 4.70
N PHE A 666 9.69 -18.11 5.20
CA PHE A 666 9.21 -16.74 4.95
C PHE A 666 10.10 -15.96 3.97
N ASN A 667 10.89 -16.65 3.14
CA ASN A 667 11.73 -16.03 2.10
C ASN A 667 10.98 -15.87 0.77
N TYR A 668 9.82 -16.53 0.62
CA TYR A 668 8.89 -16.39 -0.51
C TYR A 668 9.56 -16.51 -1.89
N ARG A 669 10.52 -17.44 -2.00
CA ARG A 669 11.23 -17.72 -3.25
C ARG A 669 10.27 -18.29 -4.28
N VAL A 670 10.41 -17.86 -5.53
CA VAL A 670 9.62 -18.35 -6.66
C VAL A 670 10.01 -19.81 -6.93
N ALA A 671 9.08 -20.73 -6.71
CA ALA A 671 9.24 -22.15 -7.01
C ALA A 671 8.92 -22.46 -8.48
N SER A 672 7.94 -21.78 -9.07
CA SER A 672 7.62 -21.91 -10.51
C SER A 672 6.91 -20.68 -11.07
N ILE A 673 6.99 -20.53 -12.39
CA ILE A 673 6.45 -19.40 -13.16
C ILE A 673 5.58 -19.96 -14.29
N HIS A 674 4.35 -19.45 -14.40
CA HIS A 674 3.38 -19.89 -15.41
C HIS A 674 2.81 -18.68 -16.16
N GLY A 675 2.71 -18.81 -17.49
CA GLY A 675 2.30 -17.73 -18.39
C GLY A 675 3.44 -17.23 -19.30
N PRO A 676 3.29 -16.05 -19.94
CA PRO A 676 2.14 -15.15 -19.80
C PRO A 676 0.85 -15.79 -20.31
N TYR A 677 -0.26 -15.49 -19.65
CA TYR A 677 -1.61 -15.75 -20.12
C TYR A 677 -2.18 -14.46 -20.69
N GLU A 678 -2.68 -14.52 -21.91
CA GLU A 678 -3.33 -13.38 -22.57
C GLU A 678 -4.81 -13.33 -22.19
N CYS A 679 -5.27 -12.16 -21.73
CA CYS A 679 -6.68 -11.90 -21.37
C CYS A 679 -7.51 -11.63 -22.64
N LYS A 680 -8.81 -11.94 -22.62
CA LYS A 680 -9.62 -11.95 -23.85
C LYS A 680 -10.86 -11.07 -23.80
#